data_AF-A0AAQ3JRP2-F1
#
_entry.id   AF-A0AAQ3JRP2-F1
#
_cell.length_a   1.000
_cell.length_b   1.000
_cell.length_c   1.000
_cell.angle_alpha   90.00
_cell.angle_beta   90.00
_cell.angle_gamma   90.00
#
_symmetry.space_group_name_H-M   'P 1'
#
loop_
_entity.id
_entity.type
_entity.pdbx_description
1 polymer ?
#
loop_
_entity_poly.entity_id
_entity_poly.type
_entity_poly.pdbx_seq_one_letter_code
_entity_poly.pdbx_strand_id
1 'polypeptide(L)'
;MKVELLEEKVQAMESRNKALEEELNDLRIAKLQLVPIVSEKERPGKLTVPTPMEESVDRLPSNKIKNNKAALHPTFPFRFNDRGLRRILRRQAPTLSLLNRLLFLRCQNSSLYHLKLLHSATVRMPLASSINGVGSISIQQHGIQLYANCRLTNFSNVKIRAPKRMIRAESQMTDARSVIVKPEIDFNDPNWKKHYQEDFDRRFNLPHVKDILDLKPRPTTFSLKSRIPLDDGNGADVDDWKGYVNDDDRALLKVINFASPTSAGAECIDPECSWVEQWVHRAGPRKQIYFEPKEVKAAIVTCGGLCPGLNDVIRQLVLTLEKYGVKNIVGIPYGYRGFSDNRLSEVPLSCQVVQNINLAGGSFLGVSRGGPSTCEIVDNIQAKRIDMLFVLGGDGTHVGALAIHNECRKRKLKVSIVCVPKTIDNDILLMDKTFGFDTAVEEAQRAINSAYIEARSAYHGIGLVKLMGRSSGFIAMHASLSSGQIDICLIPEVSFNLEGPNGVLQHLEHLIKTKGNAVVCVAEGAGQEYLTKSNAKDASGNVVLSDIGVHIQQQIKKHFKNIGIPADVKYIDPTYMIRACRANASDAILCTVLGQNAVHGAFAGFSGITTGICNTHFVYFPITEVIASTKHVNPNSRMWHRCRTSTGQPDFD
;
A
#
# COMPACT_ATOMS: atom_id res chain seq x y z
N MET A 1 -24.71 40.82 -42.39
CA MET A 1 -25.69 39.91 -41.75
C MET A 1 -25.10 38.80 -40.87
N LYS A 2 -24.36 37.78 -41.36
CA LYS A 2 -23.81 36.73 -40.46
C LYS A 2 -22.60 37.16 -39.63
N VAL A 3 -21.80 38.11 -40.11
CA VAL A 3 -20.63 38.65 -39.40
C VAL A 3 -21.04 39.65 -38.32
N GLU A 4 -21.95 40.58 -38.63
CA GLU A 4 -22.52 41.53 -37.64
C GLU A 4 -23.19 40.81 -36.46
N LEU A 5 -23.89 39.70 -36.69
CA LEU A 5 -24.51 38.90 -35.62
C LEU A 5 -23.47 38.19 -34.74
N LEU A 6 -22.28 37.91 -35.28
CA LEU A 6 -21.16 37.35 -34.51
C LEU A 6 -20.47 38.45 -33.69
N GLU A 7 -20.28 39.63 -34.26
CA GLU A 7 -19.71 40.79 -33.58
C GLU A 7 -20.60 41.24 -32.40
N GLU A 8 -21.92 41.34 -32.59
CA GLU A 8 -22.86 41.63 -31.48
C GLU A 8 -22.77 40.58 -30.36
N LYS A 9 -22.62 39.30 -30.71
CA LYS A 9 -22.51 38.23 -29.71
C LYS A 9 -21.19 38.25 -28.95
N VAL A 10 -20.09 38.61 -29.62
CA VAL A 10 -18.78 38.78 -28.98
C VAL A 10 -18.83 39.97 -28.03
N GLN A 11 -19.40 41.10 -28.48
CA GLN A 11 -19.47 42.32 -27.67
C GLN A 11 -20.41 42.17 -26.46
N ALA A 12 -21.50 41.41 -26.60
CA ALA A 12 -22.37 41.03 -25.49
C ALA A 12 -21.65 40.10 -24.48
N MET A 13 -20.75 39.23 -24.96
CA MET A 13 -19.98 38.32 -24.11
C MET A 13 -18.90 39.07 -23.32
N GLU A 14 -18.19 40.00 -23.97
CA GLU A 14 -17.18 40.85 -23.32
C GLU A 14 -17.80 41.74 -22.24
N SER A 15 -18.96 42.34 -22.53
CA SER A 15 -19.70 43.15 -21.56
C SER A 15 -20.11 42.33 -20.33
N ARG A 16 -20.47 41.06 -20.53
CA ARG A 16 -20.87 40.14 -19.45
C ARG A 16 -19.69 39.66 -18.62
N ASN A 17 -18.52 39.47 -19.23
CA ASN A 17 -17.28 39.14 -18.51
C ASN A 17 -16.81 40.32 -17.66
N LYS A 18 -16.92 41.55 -18.17
CA LYS A 18 -16.55 42.75 -17.41
C LYS A 18 -17.43 42.95 -16.16
N ALA A 19 -18.73 42.70 -16.28
CA ALA A 19 -19.65 42.73 -15.13
C ALA A 19 -19.33 41.65 -14.08
N LEU A 20 -18.90 40.46 -14.51
CA LEU A 20 -18.47 39.38 -13.60
C LEU A 20 -17.15 39.69 -12.91
N GLU A 21 -16.22 40.38 -13.57
CA GLU A 21 -14.98 40.84 -12.93
C GLU A 21 -15.24 41.91 -11.86
N GLU A 22 -16.18 42.82 -12.08
CA GLU A 22 -16.62 43.79 -11.07
C GLU A 22 -17.27 43.10 -9.86
N GLU A 23 -18.19 42.14 -10.07
CA GLU A 23 -18.77 41.34 -8.96
C GLU A 23 -17.70 40.55 -8.18
N LEU A 24 -16.68 40.02 -8.88
CA LEU A 24 -15.60 39.29 -8.24
C LEU A 24 -14.69 40.22 -7.41
N ASN A 25 -14.51 41.47 -7.86
CA ASN A 25 -13.77 42.48 -7.13
C ASN A 25 -14.53 42.96 -5.88
N ASP A 26 -15.84 43.16 -5.98
CA ASP A 26 -16.69 43.50 -4.84
C ASP A 26 -16.69 42.39 -3.78
N LEU A 27 -16.71 41.12 -4.22
CA LEU A 27 -16.56 39.97 -3.32
C LEU A 27 -15.18 39.89 -2.67
N ARG A 28 -14.11 40.31 -3.36
CA ARG A 28 -12.76 40.39 -2.78
C ARG A 28 -12.66 41.51 -1.74
N ILE A 29 -13.27 42.67 -1.99
CA ILE A 29 -13.34 43.79 -1.05
C ILE A 29 -14.15 43.38 0.20
N ALA A 30 -15.28 42.70 0.01
CA ALA A 30 -16.09 42.17 1.13
C ALA A 30 -15.32 41.13 1.97
N LYS A 31 -14.42 40.35 1.35
CA LYS A 31 -13.58 39.36 2.04
C LYS A 31 -12.44 40.00 2.84
N LEU A 32 -11.97 41.18 2.42
CA LEU A 32 -10.97 41.99 3.14
C LEU A 32 -11.56 42.76 4.33
N GLN A 33 -12.88 43.01 4.35
CA GLN A 33 -13.59 43.65 5.48
C GLN A 33 -14.00 42.69 6.61
N LEU A 34 -13.79 41.37 6.45
CA LEU A 34 -14.17 40.33 7.43
C LEU A 34 -12.99 39.74 8.22
N VAL A 35 -11.85 40.46 8.29
CA VAL A 35 -10.78 40.14 9.25
C VAL A 35 -11.19 40.64 10.64
N PRO A 36 -11.26 39.79 11.69
CA PRO A 36 -11.71 40.24 13.00
C PRO A 36 -10.66 41.14 13.67
N ILE A 37 -11.12 42.35 13.98
CA ILE A 37 -10.51 43.30 14.91
C ILE A 37 -10.44 42.62 16.29
N VAL A 38 -9.24 42.26 16.74
CA VAL A 38 -8.95 42.05 18.16
C VAL A 38 -8.08 43.24 18.59
N SER A 39 -8.70 44.24 19.21
CA SER A 39 -8.02 45.34 19.90
C SER A 39 -8.68 45.56 21.26
N GLU A 40 -7.88 45.26 22.27
CA GLU A 40 -7.68 46.01 23.52
C GLU A 40 -8.87 46.71 24.17
N LYS A 41 -9.26 46.18 25.35
CA LYS A 41 -9.51 47.00 26.54
C LYS A 41 -9.14 46.20 27.78
N GLU A 42 -7.99 46.51 28.37
CA GLU A 42 -7.83 46.62 29.83
C GLU A 42 -6.46 47.26 30.14
N ARG A 43 -6.46 48.22 31.06
CA ARG A 43 -5.32 49.05 31.51
C ARG A 43 -5.06 48.74 33.00
N PRO A 44 -3.94 49.17 33.61
CA PRO A 44 -2.85 48.30 34.02
C PRO A 44 -2.78 48.06 35.55
N GLY A 45 -2.19 46.93 35.95
CA GLY A 45 -1.82 46.63 37.35
C GLY A 45 -0.45 45.95 37.42
N LYS A 46 0.50 46.63 38.08
CA LYS A 46 1.91 46.30 38.31
C LYS A 46 2.21 44.81 38.55
N LEU A 47 3.20 44.26 37.84
CA LEU A 47 3.93 43.07 38.26
C LEU A 47 5.40 43.42 38.51
N THR A 48 5.82 43.30 39.77
CA THR A 48 7.21 43.23 40.20
C THR A 48 7.67 41.77 40.18
N VAL A 49 8.84 41.54 39.59
CA VAL A 49 9.58 40.27 39.57
C VAL A 49 10.13 39.96 40.97
N PRO A 50 10.27 38.67 41.35
CA PRO A 50 11.61 38.25 41.75
C PRO A 50 12.05 36.89 41.19
N THR A 51 13.37 36.80 41.06
CA THR A 51 14.27 35.71 40.68
C THR A 51 14.30 34.53 41.66
N PRO A 52 14.88 33.37 41.26
CA PRO A 52 14.90 32.14 42.06
C PRO A 52 16.16 32.00 42.92
N MET A 53 16.06 31.28 44.04
CA MET A 53 17.20 30.72 44.77
C MET A 53 16.92 29.29 45.26
N GLU A 54 18.02 28.54 45.34
CA GLU A 54 18.23 27.14 45.69
C GLU A 54 17.75 26.78 47.11
N GLU A 55 17.47 25.50 47.40
CA GLU A 55 18.40 24.59 48.14
C GLU A 55 17.74 23.27 48.62
N SER A 56 18.55 22.21 48.53
CA SER A 56 18.73 21.03 49.42
C SER A 56 17.57 20.14 49.94
N VAL A 57 17.62 18.86 49.51
CA VAL A 57 17.77 17.60 50.29
C VAL A 57 17.22 17.54 51.74
N ASP A 58 16.25 16.65 52.02
CA ASP A 58 16.43 15.52 52.98
C ASP A 58 15.28 14.48 53.04
N ARG A 59 15.60 13.34 53.66
CA ARG A 59 15.01 11.99 53.59
C ARG A 59 13.80 11.70 54.52
N LEU A 60 12.87 10.85 54.00
CA LEU A 60 12.10 9.74 54.65
C LEU A 60 11.19 10.02 55.89
N PRO A 61 10.28 9.10 56.33
CA PRO A 61 9.63 7.95 55.66
C PRO A 61 8.08 7.85 55.88
N SER A 62 7.50 6.87 55.17
CA SER A 62 6.22 6.16 55.34
C SER A 62 5.40 6.27 56.65
N ASN A 63 4.07 6.40 56.53
CA ASN A 63 3.14 5.45 57.17
C ASN A 63 1.69 5.47 56.65
N LYS A 64 1.08 4.29 56.72
CA LYS A 64 -0.30 3.90 56.38
C LYS A 64 -1.36 4.55 57.29
N ILE A 65 -2.59 4.73 56.79
CA ILE A 65 -3.93 4.45 57.39
C ILE A 65 -4.97 4.76 56.28
N LYS A 66 -5.61 3.78 55.64
CA LYS A 66 -6.90 3.12 55.94
C LYS A 66 -8.15 4.03 56.07
N ASN A 67 -9.11 3.74 55.18
CA ASN A 67 -10.57 3.73 55.34
C ASN A 67 -11.34 5.07 55.40
N ASN A 68 -12.12 5.37 54.36
CA ASN A 68 -13.58 5.09 54.25
C ASN A 68 -14.33 6.11 53.38
N LYS A 69 -15.14 5.55 52.47
CA LYS A 69 -16.53 5.89 52.09
C LYS A 69 -16.89 7.31 51.58
N ALA A 70 -17.39 7.28 50.35
CA ALA A 70 -18.64 7.87 49.86
C ALA A 70 -18.80 9.40 49.80
N ALA A 71 -18.76 9.93 48.56
CA ALA A 71 -19.58 11.05 48.09
C ALA A 71 -19.59 11.00 46.54
N LEU A 72 -20.67 10.53 45.92
CA LEU A 72 -21.73 11.38 45.34
C LEU A 72 -21.19 12.43 44.35
N HIS A 73 -21.22 12.07 43.06
CA HIS A 73 -21.17 13.00 41.93
C HIS A 73 -22.39 13.94 41.97
N PRO A 74 -22.22 15.26 41.83
CA PRO A 74 -23.28 16.11 41.34
C PRO A 74 -23.18 16.22 39.82
N THR A 75 -24.13 15.58 39.14
CA THR A 75 -24.54 15.91 37.77
C THR A 75 -25.26 17.25 37.76
N PHE A 76 -24.78 18.23 36.98
CA PHE A 76 -25.56 19.40 36.58
C PHE A 76 -26.00 19.29 35.12
N PRO A 77 -27.30 19.45 34.80
CA PRO A 77 -27.82 19.42 33.45
C PRO A 77 -27.87 20.83 32.85
N PHE A 78 -27.28 21.05 31.68
CA PHE A 78 -27.58 22.24 30.87
C PHE A 78 -28.85 22.01 30.05
N ARG A 79 -29.94 22.68 30.42
CA ARG A 79 -31.14 22.87 29.59
C ARG A 79 -30.87 24.02 28.62
N PHE A 80 -30.86 23.76 27.31
CA PHE A 80 -30.98 24.81 26.29
C PHE A 80 -32.46 25.16 26.07
N ASN A 81 -32.76 26.46 26.14
CA ASN A 81 -34.10 27.02 25.97
C ASN A 81 -34.35 27.32 24.48
N ASP A 82 -35.29 26.59 23.88
CA ASP A 82 -35.51 26.44 22.43
C ASP A 82 -36.38 27.55 21.79
N ARG A 83 -36.09 28.84 22.08
CA ARG A 83 -36.84 29.98 21.49
C ARG A 83 -36.01 31.01 20.71
N GLY A 84 -34.68 30.96 20.81
CA GLY A 84 -33.78 31.84 20.03
C GLY A 84 -33.42 31.29 18.65
N LEU A 85 -33.17 29.98 18.54
CA LEU A 85 -32.66 29.35 17.32
C LEU A 85 -33.68 29.27 16.17
N ARG A 86 -34.99 29.19 16.50
CA ARG A 86 -36.08 29.11 15.51
C ARG A 86 -36.37 30.43 14.79
N ARG A 87 -35.90 31.58 15.31
CA ARG A 87 -36.04 32.89 14.64
C ARG A 87 -34.92 33.18 13.64
N ILE A 88 -33.74 32.62 13.85
CA ILE A 88 -32.58 32.77 12.94
C ILE A 88 -32.73 31.81 11.74
N LEU A 89 -33.22 30.59 11.97
CA LEU A 89 -33.41 29.59 10.91
C LEU A 89 -34.60 29.86 9.95
N ARG A 90 -35.47 30.83 10.25
CA ARG A 90 -36.61 31.20 9.36
C ARG A 90 -36.32 32.36 8.40
N ARG A 91 -35.15 33.02 8.48
CA ARG A 91 -34.78 34.14 7.58
C ARG A 91 -33.73 33.79 6.51
N GLN A 92 -33.14 32.60 6.53
CA GLN A 92 -32.09 32.19 5.57
C GLN A 92 -32.47 31.00 4.66
N ALA A 93 -33.71 30.50 4.74
CA ALA A 93 -34.16 29.34 3.99
C ALA A 93 -34.39 29.55 2.45
N PRO A 94 -34.71 30.74 1.91
CA PRO A 94 -34.96 30.87 0.46
C PRO A 94 -33.70 31.01 -0.41
N THR A 95 -32.54 31.38 0.17
CA THR A 95 -31.32 31.68 -0.61
C THR A 95 -30.42 30.47 -0.85
N LEU A 96 -30.52 29.43 -0.02
CA LEU A 96 -29.74 28.20 -0.16
C LEU A 96 -30.31 27.20 -1.18
N SER A 97 -31.61 27.25 -1.49
CA SER A 97 -32.21 26.33 -2.49
C SER A 97 -31.96 26.76 -3.93
N LEU A 98 -31.71 28.05 -4.18
CA LEU A 98 -31.37 28.56 -5.52
C LEU A 98 -29.91 28.28 -5.87
N LEU A 99 -28.99 28.44 -4.90
CA LEU A 99 -27.57 28.17 -5.09
C LEU A 99 -27.29 26.68 -5.35
N ASN A 100 -27.99 25.79 -4.64
CA ASN A 100 -27.87 24.34 -4.85
C ASN A 100 -28.49 23.89 -6.19
N ARG A 101 -29.56 24.54 -6.67
CA ARG A 101 -30.09 24.27 -8.02
C ARG A 101 -29.17 24.78 -9.13
N LEU A 102 -28.51 25.92 -8.94
CA LEU A 102 -27.55 26.47 -9.91
C LEU A 102 -26.24 25.66 -9.96
N LEU A 103 -25.76 25.16 -8.82
CA LEU A 103 -24.59 24.27 -8.76
C LEU A 103 -24.87 22.89 -9.38
N PHE A 104 -26.07 22.33 -9.19
CA PHE A 104 -26.46 21.05 -9.80
C PHE A 104 -26.63 21.15 -11.33
N LEU A 105 -27.16 22.28 -11.83
CA LEU A 105 -27.26 22.56 -13.27
C LEU A 105 -25.91 22.85 -13.92
N ARG A 106 -24.92 23.37 -13.18
CA ARG A 106 -23.54 23.54 -13.67
C ARG A 106 -22.80 22.21 -13.80
N CYS A 107 -22.99 21.26 -12.87
CA CYS A 107 -22.35 19.94 -12.97
C CYS A 107 -22.93 19.04 -14.08
N GLN A 108 -24.21 19.19 -14.46
CA GLN A 108 -24.77 18.42 -15.58
C GLN A 108 -24.39 18.98 -16.96
N ASN A 109 -24.16 20.29 -17.08
CA ASN A 109 -23.79 20.90 -18.36
C ASN A 109 -22.30 20.77 -18.72
N SER A 110 -21.41 20.50 -17.76
CA SER A 110 -19.99 20.24 -18.06
C SER A 110 -19.71 18.85 -18.63
N SER A 111 -20.65 17.90 -18.50
CA SER A 111 -20.50 16.52 -19.00
C SER A 111 -21.17 16.27 -20.36
N LEU A 112 -21.85 17.26 -20.94
CA LEU A 112 -22.62 17.13 -22.19
C LEU A 112 -22.02 17.85 -23.40
N TYR A 113 -20.87 18.53 -23.24
CA TYR A 113 -20.17 19.24 -24.33
C TYR A 113 -19.00 18.47 -24.96
N HIS A 114 -18.73 17.23 -24.56
CA HIS A 114 -17.69 16.39 -25.20
C HIS A 114 -18.21 15.17 -25.98
N LEU A 115 -19.52 15.03 -26.17
CA LEU A 115 -20.11 13.84 -26.82
C LEU A 115 -21.05 14.16 -28.01
N LYS A 116 -20.81 15.25 -28.76
CA LYS A 116 -21.61 15.62 -29.94
C LYS A 116 -20.81 16.16 -31.13
N LEU A 117 -19.57 15.69 -31.31
CA LEU A 117 -18.77 15.92 -32.51
C LEU A 117 -18.04 14.61 -32.85
N LEU A 118 -18.72 13.75 -33.59
CA LEU A 118 -18.21 12.69 -34.46
C LEU A 118 -19.35 11.69 -34.71
N HIS A 119 -20.31 12.08 -35.55
CA HIS A 119 -21.06 11.19 -36.46
C HIS A 119 -21.81 12.08 -37.46
N SER A 120 -21.74 11.70 -38.73
CA SER A 120 -22.40 12.28 -39.90
C SER A 120 -21.66 13.39 -40.67
N ALA A 121 -20.77 12.98 -41.56
CA ALA A 121 -20.69 13.53 -42.93
C ALA A 121 -20.00 12.54 -43.87
N THR A 122 -20.76 11.55 -44.35
CA THR A 122 -20.47 10.79 -45.57
C THR A 122 -20.81 11.65 -46.80
N VAL A 123 -19.82 11.95 -47.64
CA VAL A 123 -20.02 12.28 -49.06
C VAL A 123 -18.91 11.62 -49.87
N ARG A 124 -19.33 10.72 -50.78
CA ARG A 124 -18.54 10.13 -51.87
C ARG A 124 -18.34 11.17 -52.98
N MET A 125 -17.16 11.19 -53.63
CA MET A 125 -16.98 10.92 -55.08
C MET A 125 -15.51 11.13 -55.54
N PRO A 126 -15.11 10.60 -56.72
CA PRO A 126 -13.84 9.91 -56.95
C PRO A 126 -12.82 10.71 -57.78
N LEU A 127 -11.60 10.19 -57.96
CA LEU A 127 -10.89 10.14 -59.25
C LEU A 127 -9.59 9.33 -59.18
N ALA A 128 -9.43 8.47 -60.18
CA ALA A 128 -8.24 7.69 -60.48
C ALA A 128 -7.19 8.51 -61.24
N SER A 129 -5.91 8.19 -61.12
CA SER A 129 -5.05 7.69 -62.22
C SER A 129 -3.55 7.82 -61.90
N SER A 130 -2.83 6.85 -62.47
CA SER A 130 -1.43 6.47 -62.35
C SER A 130 -0.40 7.49 -62.86
N ILE A 131 0.83 7.44 -62.33
CA ILE A 131 2.08 7.50 -63.13
C ILE A 131 3.16 6.59 -62.48
N ASN A 132 3.78 5.76 -63.34
CA ASN A 132 4.91 4.86 -63.08
C ASN A 132 6.26 5.60 -63.01
N GLY A 133 7.27 5.03 -62.33
CA GLY A 133 8.65 5.52 -62.47
C GLY A 133 9.72 4.89 -61.55
N VAL A 134 10.09 3.64 -61.87
CA VAL A 134 11.43 3.00 -61.83
C VAL A 134 12.50 3.48 -60.82
N GLY A 135 13.05 2.50 -60.07
CA GLY A 135 14.35 2.61 -59.41
C GLY A 135 14.82 1.28 -58.80
N SER A 136 15.24 0.33 -59.64
CA SER A 136 15.92 -0.91 -59.23
C SER A 136 17.44 -0.77 -59.42
N ILE A 137 18.23 -0.96 -58.35
CA ILE A 137 19.65 -1.29 -58.40
C ILE A 137 19.90 -2.43 -57.40
N SER A 138 20.74 -3.38 -57.82
CA SER A 138 20.94 -4.70 -57.24
C SER A 138 22.36 -4.89 -56.69
N ILE A 139 22.50 -5.83 -55.74
CA ILE A 139 23.66 -6.71 -55.45
C ILE A 139 24.89 -6.07 -54.74
N GLN A 140 25.21 -6.57 -53.53
CA GLN A 140 26.37 -7.45 -53.34
C GLN A 140 26.35 -8.17 -51.99
N GLN A 141 26.34 -9.51 -52.09
CA GLN A 141 26.78 -10.48 -51.09
C GLN A 141 28.27 -10.26 -50.77
N HIS A 142 28.68 -10.45 -49.53
CA HIS A 142 29.94 -11.13 -49.17
C HIS A 142 29.67 -11.91 -47.87
N GLY A 143 29.55 -13.24 -47.98
CA GLY A 143 29.89 -14.13 -46.89
C GLY A 143 31.39 -14.44 -46.95
N ILE A 144 31.97 -14.77 -45.80
CA ILE A 144 32.89 -15.91 -45.63
C ILE A 144 32.98 -16.23 -44.13
N GLN A 145 33.16 -17.52 -43.93
CA GLN A 145 33.04 -18.37 -42.77
C GLN A 145 34.42 -18.57 -42.10
N LEU A 146 34.40 -19.04 -40.84
CA LEU A 146 35.21 -20.13 -40.27
C LEU A 146 36.43 -19.90 -39.31
N TYR A 147 36.37 -20.74 -38.25
CA TYR A 147 37.41 -21.50 -37.51
C TYR A 147 38.21 -20.89 -36.32
N ALA A 148 37.77 -21.27 -35.11
CA ALA A 148 38.43 -22.16 -34.11
C ALA A 148 39.70 -21.79 -33.31
N ASN A 149 39.70 -22.39 -32.09
CA ASN A 149 40.81 -22.80 -31.19
C ASN A 149 41.32 -21.77 -30.15
N CYS A 150 41.65 -22.08 -28.89
CA CYS A 150 41.64 -23.30 -28.06
C CYS A 150 42.13 -22.92 -26.64
N ARG A 151 41.73 -23.64 -25.56
CA ARG A 151 42.63 -24.36 -24.62
C ARG A 151 41.94 -24.75 -23.29
N LEU A 152 41.66 -26.05 -23.21
CA LEU A 152 41.63 -26.83 -21.98
C LEU A 152 43.07 -27.12 -21.53
N THR A 153 43.33 -27.13 -20.22
CA THR A 153 44.48 -27.81 -19.63
C THR A 153 44.00 -28.69 -18.47
N ASN A 154 44.42 -29.97 -18.52
CA ASN A 154 44.27 -30.99 -17.49
C ASN A 154 45.63 -31.16 -16.80
N PHE A 155 45.64 -31.36 -15.47
CA PHE A 155 46.53 -32.20 -14.64
C PHE A 155 46.03 -31.98 -13.19
N SER A 156 45.96 -32.93 -12.24
CA SER A 156 46.39 -34.32 -12.13
C SER A 156 45.76 -34.91 -10.84
N ASN A 157 45.71 -36.25 -10.78
CA ASN A 157 45.26 -37.06 -9.65
C ASN A 157 46.00 -36.78 -8.32
N VAL A 158 45.26 -36.62 -7.23
CA VAL A 158 45.73 -36.94 -5.86
C VAL A 158 44.61 -37.64 -5.08
N LYS A 159 44.84 -38.92 -4.74
CA LYS A 159 44.08 -39.70 -3.76
C LYS A 159 44.66 -39.45 -2.36
N ILE A 160 43.87 -38.95 -1.41
CA ILE A 160 44.17 -39.06 0.03
C ILE A 160 42.90 -39.44 0.81
N ARG A 161 43.06 -40.43 1.70
CA ARG A 161 42.06 -41.13 2.52
C ARG A 161 41.28 -40.22 3.47
N ALA A 162 40.00 -40.56 3.66
CA ALA A 162 39.13 -40.02 4.71
C ALA A 162 39.48 -40.54 6.12
N PRO A 163 39.22 -39.75 7.18
CA PRO A 163 38.88 -40.28 8.49
C PRO A 163 37.38 -40.10 8.78
N LYS A 164 36.72 -41.19 9.16
CA LYS A 164 35.36 -41.20 9.71
C LYS A 164 35.33 -40.41 11.03
N ARG A 165 34.46 -39.42 11.16
CA ARG A 165 34.00 -38.92 12.46
C ARG A 165 32.51 -38.57 12.41
N MET A 166 31.81 -39.03 13.44
CA MET A 166 30.36 -39.12 13.59
C MET A 166 29.61 -37.81 13.32
N ILE A 167 28.60 -37.88 12.45
CA ILE A 167 27.62 -36.80 12.23
C ILE A 167 26.55 -36.93 13.32
N ARG A 168 26.49 -35.93 14.21
CA ARG A 168 25.29 -35.62 15.00
C ARG A 168 24.27 -34.99 14.04
N ALA A 169 23.04 -35.49 14.06
CA ALA A 169 21.95 -34.99 13.24
C ALA A 169 21.57 -33.56 13.65
N GLU A 170 21.96 -32.57 12.85
CA GLU A 170 21.37 -31.24 12.85
C GLU A 170 20.16 -31.25 11.90
N SER A 171 18.99 -30.89 12.43
CA SER A 171 17.77 -30.73 11.66
C SER A 171 17.89 -29.50 10.76
N GLN A 172 18.18 -29.72 9.48
CA GLN A 172 18.12 -28.69 8.45
C GLN A 172 16.66 -28.29 8.23
N MET A 173 16.25 -27.12 8.76
CA MET A 173 15.15 -26.37 8.17
C MET A 173 15.67 -25.81 6.84
N THR A 174 15.41 -26.55 5.76
CA THR A 174 15.68 -26.09 4.40
C THR A 174 14.78 -24.91 4.05
N ASP A 175 15.37 -23.86 3.47
CA ASP A 175 14.72 -22.71 2.85
C ASP A 175 13.58 -23.16 1.92
N ALA A 176 12.35 -23.20 2.45
CA ALA A 176 11.16 -23.49 1.67
C ALA A 176 10.64 -22.20 1.01
N ARG A 177 11.46 -21.56 0.18
CA ARG A 177 10.91 -20.84 -0.97
C ARG A 177 10.67 -21.90 -2.03
N SER A 178 9.42 -22.36 -2.16
CA SER A 178 9.04 -23.09 -3.37
C SER A 178 9.35 -22.17 -4.54
N VAL A 179 10.42 -22.45 -5.28
CA VAL A 179 10.69 -21.80 -6.55
C VAL A 179 9.52 -22.19 -7.43
N ILE A 180 8.54 -21.30 -7.56
CA ILE A 180 7.47 -21.44 -8.54
C ILE A 180 8.18 -21.28 -9.87
N VAL A 181 8.56 -22.42 -10.46
CA VAL A 181 9.12 -22.48 -11.81
C VAL A 181 8.02 -21.93 -12.71
N LYS A 182 8.23 -20.74 -13.27
CA LYS A 182 7.36 -20.24 -14.33
C LYS A 182 7.39 -21.30 -15.43
N PRO A 183 6.23 -21.85 -15.85
CA PRO A 183 6.24 -22.81 -16.94
C PRO A 183 6.90 -22.15 -18.15
N GLU A 184 7.93 -22.79 -18.71
CA GLU A 184 8.53 -22.34 -19.96
C GLU A 184 7.45 -22.51 -21.04
N ILE A 185 6.97 -21.39 -21.56
CA ILE A 185 5.95 -21.37 -22.61
C ILE A 185 6.68 -21.52 -23.94
N ASP A 186 6.37 -22.59 -24.67
CA ASP A 186 6.81 -22.71 -26.06
C ASP A 186 5.91 -21.85 -26.95
N PHE A 187 6.38 -20.65 -27.30
CA PHE A 187 5.64 -19.74 -28.17
C PHE A 187 5.55 -20.22 -29.63
N ASN A 188 6.28 -21.27 -30.01
CA ASN A 188 6.16 -21.87 -31.35
C ASN A 188 4.93 -22.79 -31.46
N ASP A 189 4.34 -23.21 -30.33
CA ASP A 189 3.11 -23.99 -30.33
C ASP A 189 1.91 -23.09 -30.71
N PRO A 190 1.16 -23.37 -31.80
CA PRO A 190 -0.03 -22.60 -32.16
C PRO A 190 -1.10 -22.50 -31.05
N ASN A 191 -1.11 -23.44 -30.10
CA ASN A 191 -2.06 -23.49 -28.99
C ASN A 191 -1.52 -22.92 -27.68
N TRP A 192 -0.33 -22.29 -27.68
CA TRP A 192 0.30 -21.78 -26.45
C TRP A 192 -0.63 -20.87 -25.63
N LYS A 193 -1.47 -20.06 -26.29
CA LYS A 193 -2.44 -19.16 -25.62
C LYS A 193 -3.49 -19.92 -24.81
N LYS A 194 -3.96 -21.05 -25.35
CA LYS A 194 -4.94 -21.90 -24.67
C LYS A 194 -4.29 -22.58 -23.46
N HIS A 195 -3.10 -23.15 -23.63
CA HIS A 195 -2.35 -23.76 -22.53
C HIS A 195 -1.99 -22.75 -21.45
N TYR A 196 -1.65 -21.53 -21.83
CA TYR A 196 -1.45 -20.43 -20.89
C TYR A 196 -2.71 -20.11 -20.09
N GLN A 197 -3.86 -20.01 -20.76
CA GLN A 197 -5.15 -19.76 -20.09
C GLN A 197 -5.49 -20.89 -19.11
N GLU A 198 -5.38 -22.14 -19.54
CA GLU A 198 -5.65 -23.31 -18.69
C GLU A 198 -4.73 -23.36 -17.46
N ASP A 199 -3.43 -23.05 -17.63
CA ASP A 199 -2.50 -22.94 -16.51
C ASP A 199 -2.84 -21.77 -15.59
N PHE A 200 -3.17 -20.60 -16.15
CA PHE A 200 -3.57 -19.42 -15.39
C PHE A 200 -4.82 -19.73 -14.55
N ASP A 201 -5.88 -20.25 -15.16
CA ASP A 201 -7.13 -20.58 -14.48
C ASP A 201 -6.89 -21.62 -13.37
N ARG A 202 -6.02 -22.60 -13.59
CA ARG A 202 -5.62 -23.59 -12.59
C ARG A 202 -4.88 -22.95 -11.41
N ARG A 203 -3.94 -22.05 -11.66
CA ARG A 203 -3.15 -21.37 -10.62
C ARG A 203 -3.99 -20.36 -9.82
N PHE A 204 -4.91 -19.68 -10.48
CA PHE A 204 -5.78 -18.65 -9.87
C PHE A 204 -7.09 -19.19 -9.32
N ASN A 205 -7.36 -20.50 -9.48
CA ASN A 205 -8.46 -21.17 -8.81
C ASN A 205 -8.27 -21.10 -7.29
N LEU A 206 -9.27 -20.57 -6.58
CA LEU A 206 -9.18 -20.35 -5.14
C LEU A 206 -9.33 -21.67 -4.38
N PRO A 207 -8.40 -22.03 -3.48
CA PRO A 207 -8.58 -23.21 -2.63
C PRO A 207 -9.81 -23.05 -1.74
N HIS A 208 -10.57 -24.13 -1.57
CA HIS A 208 -11.83 -24.12 -0.84
C HIS A 208 -11.92 -25.29 0.13
N VAL A 209 -12.59 -25.09 1.27
CA VAL A 209 -12.80 -26.15 2.28
C VAL A 209 -13.57 -27.37 1.74
N LYS A 210 -14.31 -27.22 0.63
CA LYS A 210 -15.07 -28.32 0.01
C LYS A 210 -14.18 -29.27 -0.77
N ASP A 211 -12.96 -28.86 -1.10
CA ASP A 211 -12.00 -29.70 -1.81
C ASP A 211 -11.51 -30.89 -0.95
N ILE A 212 -11.69 -30.78 0.38
CA ILE A 212 -11.24 -31.77 1.36
C ILE A 212 -12.36 -32.37 2.21
N LEU A 213 -13.49 -31.68 2.31
CA LEU A 213 -14.61 -32.04 3.18
C LEU A 213 -15.91 -31.98 2.39
N ASP A 214 -16.78 -32.96 2.60
CA ASP A 214 -18.13 -32.95 2.05
C ASP A 214 -19.03 -32.05 2.93
N LEU A 215 -19.13 -30.77 2.54
CA LEU A 215 -19.87 -29.74 3.27
C LEU A 215 -21.05 -29.25 2.43
N LYS A 216 -22.24 -29.24 3.02
CA LYS A 216 -23.41 -28.65 2.39
C LYS A 216 -23.39 -27.12 2.57
N PRO A 217 -23.64 -26.35 1.50
CA PRO A 217 -23.78 -24.91 1.62
C PRO A 217 -25.04 -24.55 2.41
N ARG A 218 -25.05 -23.38 3.03
CA ARG A 218 -26.22 -22.82 3.70
C ARG A 218 -26.40 -21.34 3.38
N PRO A 219 -27.62 -20.80 3.48
CA PRO A 219 -27.85 -19.38 3.28
C PRO A 219 -27.01 -18.52 4.22
N THR A 220 -26.52 -17.40 3.71
CA THR A 220 -25.75 -16.42 4.48
C THR A 220 -26.60 -15.73 5.54
N THR A 221 -26.02 -15.53 6.72
CA THR A 221 -26.62 -14.69 7.78
C THR A 221 -26.30 -13.21 7.61
N PHE A 222 -25.37 -12.85 6.71
CA PHE A 222 -24.98 -11.48 6.48
C PHE A 222 -26.04 -10.71 5.69
N SER A 223 -26.42 -9.53 6.18
CA SER A 223 -27.36 -8.62 5.51
C SER A 223 -26.76 -7.24 5.31
N LEU A 224 -27.05 -6.60 4.17
CA LEU A 224 -26.75 -5.17 3.98
C LEU A 224 -27.84 -4.26 4.55
N LYS A 225 -29.09 -4.73 4.69
CA LYS A 225 -30.22 -3.94 5.20
C LYS A 225 -30.37 -4.02 6.71
N SER A 226 -30.00 -5.16 7.30
CA SER A 226 -30.08 -5.39 8.74
C SER A 226 -28.72 -5.22 9.41
N ARG A 227 -28.73 -4.70 10.63
CA ARG A 227 -27.58 -4.73 11.55
C ARG A 227 -27.47 -6.05 12.31
N ILE A 228 -28.57 -6.79 12.39
CA ILE A 228 -28.68 -8.08 13.07
C ILE A 228 -28.50 -9.18 12.02
N PRO A 229 -27.81 -10.30 12.34
CA PRO A 229 -27.75 -11.47 11.47
C PRO A 229 -29.15 -11.91 11.02
N LEU A 230 -29.29 -12.37 9.78
CA LEU A 230 -30.53 -12.98 9.30
C LEU A 230 -30.78 -14.28 10.07
N ASP A 231 -32.04 -14.53 10.41
CA ASP A 231 -32.45 -15.74 11.11
C ASP A 231 -32.54 -16.92 10.15
N ASP A 232 -32.33 -18.14 10.67
CA ASP A 232 -32.06 -19.37 9.91
C ASP A 232 -33.20 -19.84 8.96
N GLY A 233 -34.30 -19.07 8.83
CA GLY A 233 -35.45 -19.34 7.95
C GLY A 233 -35.93 -18.19 7.06
N ASN A 234 -35.39 -16.96 7.22
CA ASN A 234 -35.73 -15.78 6.42
C ASN A 234 -34.49 -15.27 5.69
N GLY A 235 -33.83 -16.17 4.94
CA GLY A 235 -32.74 -15.80 4.05
C GLY A 235 -33.15 -14.60 3.19
N ALA A 236 -32.20 -13.72 2.88
CA ALA A 236 -32.48 -12.54 2.05
C ALA A 236 -33.26 -12.98 0.80
N ASP A 237 -34.39 -12.32 0.54
CA ASP A 237 -35.29 -12.63 -0.57
C ASP A 237 -34.46 -12.90 -1.84
N VAL A 238 -34.57 -14.14 -2.32
CA VAL A 238 -33.52 -14.80 -3.13
C VAL A 238 -33.36 -14.15 -4.50
N ASP A 239 -34.42 -13.49 -4.97
CA ASP A 239 -34.60 -13.18 -6.39
C ASP A 239 -34.47 -11.70 -6.80
N ASP A 240 -34.21 -10.75 -5.89
CA ASP A 240 -34.13 -9.32 -6.31
C ASP A 240 -32.97 -8.51 -5.68
N TRP A 241 -32.05 -9.17 -4.98
CA TRP A 241 -31.02 -8.49 -4.19
C TRP A 241 -29.68 -8.31 -4.93
N LYS A 242 -29.40 -7.09 -5.40
CA LYS A 242 -28.13 -6.65 -6.04
C LYS A 242 -26.96 -6.36 -5.07
N GLY A 243 -26.70 -7.23 -4.11
CA GLY A 243 -25.73 -6.95 -3.03
C GLY A 243 -24.83 -8.10 -2.61
N TYR A 244 -24.95 -9.26 -3.27
CA TYR A 244 -24.01 -10.36 -3.14
C TYR A 244 -23.19 -10.48 -4.42
N VAL A 245 -21.96 -10.96 -4.27
CA VAL A 245 -21.06 -11.26 -5.39
C VAL A 245 -21.30 -12.71 -5.79
N ASN A 246 -21.43 -12.97 -7.09
CA ASN A 246 -21.58 -14.34 -7.59
C ASN A 246 -20.24 -15.04 -7.64
N ASP A 247 -20.25 -16.38 -7.61
CA ASP A 247 -19.02 -17.16 -7.65
C ASP A 247 -18.27 -17.03 -8.99
N ASP A 248 -18.98 -16.68 -10.07
CA ASP A 248 -18.45 -16.44 -11.42
C ASP A 248 -18.09 -14.98 -11.71
N ASP A 249 -18.31 -14.06 -10.75
CA ASP A 249 -17.92 -12.67 -10.92
C ASP A 249 -16.37 -12.57 -10.95
N ARG A 250 -15.82 -12.06 -12.06
CA ARG A 250 -14.37 -11.88 -12.27
C ARG A 250 -14.00 -10.40 -12.44
N ALA A 251 -12.75 -10.08 -12.14
CA ALA A 251 -12.08 -8.84 -12.50
C ALA A 251 -10.84 -9.17 -13.34
N LEU A 252 -10.48 -8.29 -14.26
CA LEU A 252 -9.33 -8.48 -15.11
C LEU A 252 -8.06 -8.06 -14.37
N LEU A 253 -7.02 -8.90 -14.38
CA LEU A 253 -5.74 -8.67 -13.68
C LEU A 253 -4.84 -7.66 -14.40
N LYS A 254 -4.75 -7.76 -15.73
CA LYS A 254 -4.03 -6.82 -16.58
C LYS A 254 -5.03 -6.14 -17.49
N VAL A 255 -4.97 -4.80 -17.58
CA VAL A 255 -5.94 -3.99 -18.35
C VAL A 255 -5.29 -3.23 -19.50
N ILE A 256 -3.97 -3.33 -19.67
CA ILE A 256 -3.23 -2.63 -20.71
C ILE A 256 -2.83 -3.62 -21.79
N ASN A 257 -3.37 -3.44 -22.98
CA ASN A 257 -2.94 -4.15 -24.18
C ASN A 257 -1.80 -3.35 -24.84
N PHE A 258 -0.57 -3.88 -24.78
CA PHE A 258 0.62 -3.19 -25.30
C PHE A 258 0.79 -3.45 -26.79
N ALA A 259 1.07 -2.40 -27.56
CA ALA A 259 1.27 -2.53 -29.02
C ALA A 259 2.65 -3.07 -29.41
N SER A 260 3.63 -3.04 -28.50
CA SER A 260 5.01 -3.44 -28.74
C SER A 260 5.74 -3.68 -27.41
N PRO A 261 6.72 -4.61 -27.34
CA PRO A 261 7.55 -4.82 -26.16
C PRO A 261 8.42 -3.61 -25.81
N THR A 262 8.61 -2.69 -26.75
CA THR A 262 9.32 -1.42 -26.53
C THR A 262 8.43 -0.32 -25.94
N SER A 263 7.14 -0.60 -25.72
CA SER A 263 6.24 0.37 -25.08
C SER A 263 6.68 0.63 -23.63
N ALA A 264 6.51 1.86 -23.16
CA ALA A 264 6.92 2.24 -21.81
C ALA A 264 6.18 1.40 -20.75
N GLY A 265 6.92 0.63 -19.96
CA GLY A 265 6.39 -0.28 -18.95
C GLY A 265 5.71 -1.53 -19.51
N ALA A 266 6.01 -1.93 -20.75
CA ALA A 266 5.45 -3.15 -21.34
C ALA A 266 5.82 -4.39 -20.50
N GLU A 267 4.79 -5.18 -20.18
CA GLU A 267 4.91 -6.49 -19.55
C GLU A 267 4.22 -7.49 -20.46
N CYS A 268 4.95 -7.94 -21.49
CA CYS A 268 4.41 -8.83 -22.50
C CYS A 268 4.65 -10.29 -22.13
N ILE A 269 3.67 -11.14 -22.44
CA ILE A 269 3.77 -12.58 -22.20
C ILE A 269 4.71 -13.21 -23.23
N ASP A 270 4.58 -12.79 -24.48
CA ASP A 270 5.33 -13.21 -25.66
C ASP A 270 6.04 -12.01 -26.34
N PRO A 271 6.98 -12.24 -27.27
CA PRO A 271 7.71 -11.17 -27.97
C PRO A 271 6.82 -10.22 -28.78
N GLU A 272 5.65 -10.68 -29.25
CA GLU A 272 4.71 -9.86 -30.03
C GLU A 272 3.70 -9.09 -29.16
N CYS A 273 3.75 -9.25 -27.84
CA CYS A 273 2.77 -8.67 -26.91
C CYS A 273 1.32 -9.08 -27.23
N SER A 274 1.12 -10.34 -27.58
CA SER A 274 -0.18 -10.96 -27.68
C SER A 274 -0.99 -10.77 -26.40
N TRP A 275 -2.24 -10.37 -26.59
CA TRP A 275 -3.22 -10.27 -25.50
C TRP A 275 -3.77 -11.65 -25.11
N VAL A 276 -3.74 -11.94 -23.80
CA VAL A 276 -4.44 -13.07 -23.19
C VAL A 276 -5.13 -12.58 -21.92
N GLU A 277 -6.41 -12.90 -21.77
CA GLU A 277 -7.20 -12.42 -20.63
C GLU A 277 -6.84 -13.14 -19.33
N GLN A 278 -6.68 -12.40 -18.26
CA GLN A 278 -6.26 -12.93 -16.96
C GLN A 278 -7.33 -12.58 -15.93
N TRP A 279 -8.25 -13.51 -15.68
CA TRP A 279 -9.42 -13.28 -14.83
C TRP A 279 -9.18 -13.72 -13.39
N VAL A 280 -9.48 -12.84 -12.43
CA VAL A 280 -9.35 -13.11 -10.99
C VAL A 280 -10.70 -12.96 -10.29
N HIS A 281 -10.89 -13.70 -9.19
CA HIS A 281 -12.17 -13.74 -8.49
C HIS A 281 -12.49 -12.46 -7.73
N ARG A 282 -13.69 -11.91 -7.90
CA ARG A 282 -14.14 -10.74 -7.14
C ARG A 282 -14.37 -11.07 -5.66
N ALA A 283 -13.88 -10.19 -4.79
CA ALA A 283 -14.10 -10.28 -3.36
C ALA A 283 -15.47 -9.71 -2.96
N GLY A 284 -16.04 -10.23 -1.87
CA GLY A 284 -17.30 -9.75 -1.32
C GLY A 284 -18.20 -10.86 -0.75
N PRO A 285 -19.36 -10.49 -0.18
CA PRO A 285 -20.27 -11.43 0.47
C PRO A 285 -20.91 -12.38 -0.55
N ARG A 286 -21.05 -13.66 -0.18
CA ARG A 286 -21.75 -14.69 -0.96
C ARG A 286 -23.12 -14.98 -0.39
N LYS A 287 -24.05 -15.44 -1.25
CA LYS A 287 -25.39 -15.91 -0.84
C LYS A 287 -25.31 -17.19 0.00
N GLN A 288 -24.33 -18.05 -0.30
CA GLN A 288 -24.09 -19.31 0.38
C GLN A 288 -22.81 -19.24 1.20
N ILE A 289 -22.82 -19.83 2.40
CA ILE A 289 -21.69 -19.94 3.32
C ILE A 289 -21.50 -21.40 3.76
N TYR A 290 -20.34 -21.72 4.33
CA TYR A 290 -19.94 -23.11 4.67
C TYR A 290 -19.63 -23.32 6.16
N PHE A 291 -19.79 -22.27 6.96
CA PHE A 291 -19.61 -22.27 8.40
C PHE A 291 -20.90 -21.82 9.08
N GLU A 292 -21.24 -22.40 10.22
CA GLU A 292 -22.32 -21.94 11.10
C GLU A 292 -21.80 -20.78 11.96
N PRO A 293 -22.21 -19.52 11.73
CA PRO A 293 -21.64 -18.38 12.44
C PRO A 293 -21.68 -18.51 13.97
N LYS A 294 -22.74 -19.12 14.53
CA LYS A 294 -22.90 -19.28 15.98
C LYS A 294 -21.91 -20.27 16.60
N GLU A 295 -21.38 -21.19 15.81
CA GLU A 295 -20.43 -22.24 16.24
C GLU A 295 -18.96 -21.88 15.98
N VAL A 296 -18.71 -20.90 15.11
CA VAL A 296 -17.35 -20.48 14.73
C VAL A 296 -16.59 -19.89 15.92
N LYS A 297 -15.37 -20.39 16.15
CA LYS A 297 -14.30 -19.66 16.83
C LYS A 297 -13.34 -19.05 15.81
N ALA A 298 -13.30 -17.72 15.76
CA ALA A 298 -12.43 -16.96 14.90
C ALA A 298 -11.21 -16.42 15.67
N ALA A 299 -10.02 -16.62 15.12
CA ALA A 299 -8.76 -16.10 15.66
C ALA A 299 -8.13 -15.07 14.71
N ILE A 300 -7.58 -13.99 15.28
CA ILE A 300 -6.88 -12.94 14.54
C ILE A 300 -5.43 -12.87 15.05
N VAL A 301 -4.46 -12.82 14.13
CA VAL A 301 -3.03 -12.70 14.47
C VAL A 301 -2.34 -11.66 13.61
N THR A 302 -1.50 -10.83 14.24
CA THR A 302 -0.66 -9.82 13.55
C THR A 302 0.81 -10.15 13.65
N CYS A 303 1.47 -10.37 12.51
CA CYS A 303 2.87 -10.79 12.42
C CYS A 303 3.75 -9.76 11.71
N GLY A 304 5.08 -9.87 11.91
CA GLY A 304 6.08 -9.06 11.23
C GLY A 304 6.32 -7.70 11.89
N GLY A 305 6.64 -6.68 11.08
CA GLY A 305 6.80 -5.30 11.53
C GLY A 305 5.48 -4.53 11.59
N LEU A 306 5.46 -3.42 12.35
CA LEU A 306 4.33 -2.49 12.40
C LEU A 306 4.05 -1.86 11.04
N CYS A 307 2.79 -1.50 10.84
CA CYS A 307 2.26 -0.85 9.65
C CYS A 307 1.05 0.00 10.08
N PRO A 308 0.90 1.25 9.61
CA PRO A 308 -0.32 2.02 9.83
C PRO A 308 -1.53 1.24 9.31
N GLY A 309 -2.60 1.14 10.09
CA GLY A 309 -3.84 0.45 9.70
C GLY A 309 -4.02 -0.97 10.25
N LEU A 310 -3.03 -1.53 10.96
CA LEU A 310 -3.17 -2.82 11.65
C LEU A 310 -4.41 -2.87 12.55
N ASN A 311 -4.60 -1.83 13.37
CA ASN A 311 -5.76 -1.73 14.26
C ASN A 311 -7.08 -1.57 13.50
N ASP A 312 -7.09 -0.87 12.36
CA ASP A 312 -8.26 -0.73 11.48
C ASP A 312 -8.70 -2.10 10.94
N VAL A 313 -7.76 -2.93 10.49
CA VAL A 313 -8.07 -4.29 10.01
C VAL A 313 -8.57 -5.18 11.14
N ILE A 314 -7.90 -5.20 12.30
CA ILE A 314 -8.36 -5.99 13.48
C ILE A 314 -9.78 -5.60 13.84
N ARG A 315 -10.03 -4.29 13.97
CA ARG A 315 -11.35 -3.75 14.29
C ARG A 315 -12.37 -4.23 13.27
N GLN A 316 -12.08 -4.10 11.98
CA GLN A 316 -13.06 -4.41 10.96
C GLN A 316 -13.33 -5.92 10.82
N LEU A 317 -12.33 -6.78 11.04
CA LEU A 317 -12.55 -8.23 11.14
C LEU A 317 -13.56 -8.55 12.24
N VAL A 318 -13.35 -8.00 13.45
CA VAL A 318 -14.26 -8.22 14.59
C VAL A 318 -15.67 -7.70 14.30
N LEU A 319 -15.81 -6.48 13.78
CA LEU A 319 -17.11 -5.91 13.42
C LEU A 319 -17.86 -6.78 12.40
N THR A 320 -17.17 -7.27 11.37
CA THR A 320 -17.81 -8.09 10.33
C THR A 320 -18.14 -9.48 10.85
N LEU A 321 -17.28 -10.10 11.67
CA LEU A 321 -17.55 -11.40 12.31
C LEU A 321 -18.81 -11.34 13.19
N GLU A 322 -18.93 -10.33 14.06
CA GLU A 322 -20.14 -10.16 14.87
C GLU A 322 -21.38 -9.91 14.01
N LYS A 323 -21.24 -9.20 12.88
CA LYS A 323 -22.36 -8.99 11.93
C LYS A 323 -22.84 -10.28 11.27
N TYR A 324 -21.97 -11.29 11.12
CA TYR A 324 -22.39 -12.65 10.73
C TYR A 324 -23.04 -13.44 11.88
N GLY A 325 -22.86 -13.00 13.13
CA GLY A 325 -23.38 -13.66 14.33
C GLY A 325 -22.35 -14.47 15.11
N VAL A 326 -21.06 -14.30 14.82
CA VAL A 326 -19.96 -14.97 15.55
C VAL A 326 -19.87 -14.43 16.97
N LYS A 327 -19.85 -15.33 17.96
CA LYS A 327 -19.77 -14.98 19.39
C LYS A 327 -18.38 -15.19 19.99
N ASN A 328 -17.56 -16.04 19.39
CA ASN A 328 -16.26 -16.41 19.92
C ASN A 328 -15.15 -15.88 19.00
N ILE A 329 -14.64 -14.69 19.32
CA ILE A 329 -13.58 -14.03 18.56
C ILE A 329 -12.41 -13.80 19.50
N VAL A 330 -11.23 -14.23 19.10
CA VAL A 330 -10.01 -14.13 19.90
C VAL A 330 -8.86 -13.52 19.10
N GLY A 331 -8.00 -12.79 19.79
CA GLY A 331 -6.72 -12.31 19.29
C GLY A 331 -5.58 -13.17 19.82
N ILE A 332 -4.66 -13.55 18.93
CA ILE A 332 -3.43 -14.25 19.28
C ILE A 332 -2.33 -13.21 19.51
N PRO A 333 -1.80 -13.05 20.74
CA PRO A 333 -0.82 -12.01 21.04
C PRO A 333 0.54 -12.25 20.38
N TYR A 334 1.19 -11.18 19.94
CA TYR A 334 2.58 -11.17 19.48
C TYR A 334 2.88 -12.20 18.38
N GLY A 335 2.10 -12.14 17.28
CA GLY A 335 2.35 -12.94 16.07
C GLY A 335 2.23 -14.45 16.28
N TYR A 336 2.94 -15.24 15.46
CA TYR A 336 2.87 -16.70 15.55
C TYR A 336 3.38 -17.26 16.88
N ARG A 337 4.19 -16.49 17.63
CA ARG A 337 4.65 -16.89 18.97
C ARG A 337 3.50 -17.10 19.95
N GLY A 338 2.39 -16.35 19.82
CA GLY A 338 1.22 -16.50 20.69
C GLY A 338 0.51 -17.85 20.57
N PHE A 339 0.84 -18.68 19.56
CA PHE A 339 0.32 -20.04 19.49
C PHE A 339 0.98 -20.98 20.51
N SER A 340 2.29 -20.85 20.75
CA SER A 340 3.06 -21.79 21.59
C SER A 340 3.43 -21.27 22.97
N ASP A 341 3.48 -19.95 23.18
CA ASP A 341 3.89 -19.38 24.46
C ASP A 341 2.73 -19.46 25.48
N ASN A 342 2.79 -20.46 26.38
CA ASN A 342 1.78 -20.70 27.42
C ASN A 342 1.56 -19.52 28.38
N ARG A 343 2.48 -18.53 28.40
CA ARG A 343 2.33 -17.31 29.22
C ARG A 343 1.43 -16.27 28.55
N LEU A 344 1.16 -16.43 27.25
CA LEU A 344 0.33 -15.56 26.46
C LEU A 344 -1.05 -16.18 26.28
N SER A 345 -2.05 -15.64 26.99
CA SER A 345 -3.44 -16.06 26.82
C SER A 345 -4.10 -15.41 25.61
N GLU A 346 -5.07 -16.10 25.02
CA GLU A 346 -5.94 -15.53 23.97
C GLU A 346 -6.64 -14.27 24.49
N VAL A 347 -6.65 -13.20 23.70
CA VAL A 347 -7.33 -11.95 24.06
C VAL A 347 -8.77 -12.01 23.52
N PRO A 348 -9.81 -11.97 24.36
CA PRO A 348 -11.19 -11.94 23.86
C PRO A 348 -11.44 -10.63 23.11
N LEU A 349 -12.01 -10.73 21.91
CA LEU A 349 -12.32 -9.59 21.06
C LEU A 349 -13.84 -9.46 20.90
N SER A 350 -14.32 -8.23 20.98
CA SER A 350 -15.71 -7.86 20.71
C SER A 350 -15.77 -6.45 20.15
N CYS A 351 -16.90 -6.06 19.58
CA CYS A 351 -17.15 -4.69 19.11
C CYS A 351 -16.81 -3.63 20.18
N GLN A 352 -17.06 -3.94 21.46
CA GLN A 352 -16.76 -3.05 22.58
C GLN A 352 -15.25 -2.91 22.81
N VAL A 353 -14.51 -4.04 22.77
CA VAL A 353 -13.05 -4.05 22.96
C VAL A 353 -12.35 -3.28 21.83
N VAL A 354 -12.82 -3.41 20.60
CA VAL A 354 -12.16 -2.80 19.43
C VAL A 354 -12.69 -1.41 19.03
N GLN A 355 -13.63 -0.83 19.78
CA GLN A 355 -14.42 0.33 19.34
C GLN A 355 -13.56 1.49 18.79
N ASN A 356 -12.41 1.77 19.42
CA ASN A 356 -11.55 2.92 19.13
C ASN A 356 -10.07 2.55 18.86
N ILE A 357 -9.73 1.26 18.71
CA ILE A 357 -8.31 0.88 18.53
C ILE A 357 -7.70 1.48 17.25
N ASN A 358 -8.52 1.75 16.24
CA ASN A 358 -8.13 2.37 14.97
C ASN A 358 -7.67 3.84 15.12
N LEU A 359 -7.98 4.49 16.24
CA LEU A 359 -7.49 5.86 16.50
C LEU A 359 -6.01 5.88 16.92
N ALA A 360 -5.43 4.73 17.22
CA ALA A 360 -4.03 4.56 17.58
C ALA A 360 -3.27 3.84 16.45
N GLY A 361 -1.98 4.17 16.31
CA GLY A 361 -1.05 3.38 15.51
C GLY A 361 -0.60 2.10 16.23
N GLY A 362 0.29 1.34 15.60
CA GLY A 362 0.77 0.06 16.14
C GLY A 362 -0.23 -1.10 15.98
N SER A 363 -0.16 -2.09 16.86
CA SER A 363 -1.09 -3.24 16.89
C SER A 363 -1.57 -3.50 18.31
N PHE A 364 -2.89 -3.55 18.50
CA PHE A 364 -3.54 -3.94 19.76
C PHE A 364 -3.12 -5.34 20.24
N LEU A 365 -2.86 -6.26 19.31
CA LEU A 365 -2.41 -7.63 19.62
C LEU A 365 -0.89 -7.76 19.76
N GLY A 366 -0.14 -6.69 19.48
CA GLY A 366 1.31 -6.74 19.35
C GLY A 366 1.76 -7.48 18.08
N VAL A 367 3.05 -7.42 17.77
CA VAL A 367 3.64 -8.10 16.60
C VAL A 367 4.90 -8.85 17.00
N SER A 368 5.24 -9.91 16.26
CA SER A 368 6.53 -10.59 16.39
C SER A 368 7.07 -11.01 15.02
N ARG A 369 8.38 -11.22 14.96
CA ARG A 369 9.06 -11.95 13.88
C ARG A 369 9.36 -13.37 14.36
N GLY A 370 9.38 -14.31 13.42
CA GLY A 370 9.53 -15.74 13.71
C GLY A 370 8.32 -16.36 14.43
N GLY A 371 8.46 -17.63 14.81
CA GLY A 371 7.41 -18.37 15.49
C GLY A 371 7.76 -19.85 15.66
N PRO A 372 6.87 -20.60 16.33
CA PRO A 372 6.95 -22.06 16.44
C PRO A 372 6.83 -22.75 15.08
N SER A 373 7.05 -24.08 15.08
CA SER A 373 6.89 -24.88 13.87
C SER A 373 5.44 -24.91 13.37
N THR A 374 5.24 -25.13 12.06
CA THR A 374 3.91 -25.23 11.46
C THR A 374 3.03 -26.29 12.15
N CYS A 375 3.61 -27.46 12.47
CA CYS A 375 2.90 -28.53 13.17
C CYS A 375 2.38 -28.08 14.54
N GLU A 376 3.23 -27.41 15.31
CA GLU A 376 2.87 -26.90 16.64
C GLU A 376 1.78 -25.82 16.58
N ILE A 377 1.81 -24.96 15.55
CA ILE A 377 0.73 -23.99 15.32
C ILE A 377 -0.58 -24.73 15.02
N VAL A 378 -0.56 -25.73 14.14
CA VAL A 378 -1.76 -26.50 13.77
C VAL A 378 -2.28 -27.33 14.95
N ASP A 379 -1.40 -27.90 15.77
CA ASP A 379 -1.77 -28.59 17.02
C ASP A 379 -2.52 -27.65 17.96
N ASN A 380 -2.05 -26.40 18.08
CA ASN A 380 -2.72 -25.37 18.87
C ASN A 380 -4.04 -24.90 18.26
N ILE A 381 -4.12 -24.78 16.93
CA ILE A 381 -5.39 -24.50 16.22
C ILE A 381 -6.43 -25.57 16.55
N GLN A 382 -6.05 -26.85 16.54
CA GLN A 382 -6.92 -27.95 16.91
C GLN A 382 -7.29 -27.94 18.40
N ALA A 383 -6.29 -27.80 19.30
CA ALA A 383 -6.50 -27.79 20.74
C ALA A 383 -7.41 -26.65 21.19
N LYS A 384 -7.24 -25.46 20.59
CA LYS A 384 -8.04 -24.26 20.86
C LYS A 384 -9.35 -24.22 20.07
N ARG A 385 -9.61 -25.21 19.20
CA ARG A 385 -10.80 -25.32 18.32
C ARG A 385 -11.05 -24.08 17.48
N ILE A 386 -10.04 -23.61 16.76
CA ILE A 386 -10.14 -22.44 15.88
C ILE A 386 -10.64 -22.90 14.50
N ASP A 387 -11.78 -22.36 14.04
CA ASP A 387 -12.37 -22.67 12.74
C ASP A 387 -11.95 -21.67 11.64
N MET A 388 -11.62 -20.45 12.03
CA MET A 388 -11.17 -19.40 11.12
C MET A 388 -9.94 -18.70 11.69
N LEU A 389 -8.86 -18.63 10.91
CA LEU A 389 -7.66 -17.88 11.27
C LEU A 389 -7.41 -16.77 10.26
N PHE A 390 -7.47 -15.53 10.75
CA PHE A 390 -7.13 -14.33 9.99
C PHE A 390 -5.70 -13.90 10.30
N VAL A 391 -4.86 -13.92 9.26
CA VAL A 391 -3.42 -13.67 9.39
C VAL A 391 -3.05 -12.34 8.73
N LEU A 392 -2.63 -11.37 9.53
CA LEU A 392 -2.21 -10.04 9.06
C LEU A 392 -0.68 -10.00 9.03
N GLY A 393 -0.08 -9.85 7.85
CA GLY A 393 1.37 -9.85 7.73
C GLY A 393 1.90 -9.61 6.32
N GLY A 394 3.23 -9.51 6.19
CA GLY A 394 3.90 -9.39 4.89
C GLY A 394 4.20 -10.76 4.26
N ASP A 395 5.14 -10.80 3.30
CA ASP A 395 5.51 -12.00 2.55
C ASP A 395 5.83 -13.21 3.44
N GLY A 396 6.79 -13.08 4.37
CA GLY A 396 7.17 -14.18 5.25
C GLY A 396 6.01 -14.69 6.12
N THR A 397 5.05 -13.82 6.44
CA THR A 397 3.83 -14.24 7.14
C THR A 397 2.89 -15.02 6.23
N HIS A 398 2.74 -14.59 4.98
CA HIS A 398 1.96 -15.30 3.96
C HIS A 398 2.55 -16.68 3.65
N VAL A 399 3.88 -16.81 3.59
CA VAL A 399 4.55 -18.13 3.50
C VAL A 399 4.16 -19.02 4.68
N GLY A 400 4.22 -18.50 5.91
CA GLY A 400 3.77 -19.24 7.09
C GLY A 400 2.29 -19.64 7.04
N ALA A 401 1.42 -18.74 6.58
CA ALA A 401 0.00 -19.00 6.45
C ALA A 401 -0.32 -20.08 5.40
N LEU A 402 0.42 -20.11 4.29
CA LEU A 402 0.33 -21.18 3.29
C LEU A 402 0.76 -22.53 3.88
N ALA A 403 1.84 -22.55 4.65
CA ALA A 403 2.29 -23.77 5.33
C ALA A 403 1.23 -24.28 6.32
N ILE A 404 0.65 -23.39 7.12
CA ILE A 404 -0.46 -23.72 8.05
C ILE A 404 -1.67 -24.24 7.26
N HIS A 405 -2.06 -23.56 6.18
CA HIS A 405 -3.16 -23.99 5.32
C HIS A 405 -2.95 -25.41 4.77
N ASN A 406 -1.76 -25.69 4.23
CA ASN A 406 -1.43 -26.99 3.66
C ASN A 406 -1.44 -28.10 4.73
N GLU A 407 -0.93 -27.82 5.93
CA GLU A 407 -0.96 -28.79 7.03
C GLU A 407 -2.40 -29.04 7.54
N CYS A 408 -3.23 -28.00 7.65
CA CYS A 408 -4.66 -28.15 7.94
C CYS A 408 -5.37 -29.00 6.86
N ARG A 409 -5.05 -28.76 5.58
CA ARG A 409 -5.60 -29.51 4.45
C ARG A 409 -5.19 -30.98 4.50
N LYS A 410 -3.92 -31.26 4.78
CA LYS A 410 -3.37 -32.62 4.95
C LYS A 410 -4.05 -33.37 6.09
N ARG A 411 -4.37 -32.68 7.19
CA ARG A 411 -5.09 -33.24 8.35
C ARG A 411 -6.62 -33.24 8.19
N LYS A 412 -7.14 -32.79 7.04
CA LYS A 412 -8.59 -32.68 6.75
C LYS A 412 -9.36 -31.88 7.82
N LEU A 413 -8.76 -30.81 8.32
CA LEU A 413 -9.40 -29.95 9.32
C LEU A 413 -10.36 -28.96 8.65
N LYS A 414 -11.51 -28.72 9.28
CA LYS A 414 -12.47 -27.70 8.85
C LYS A 414 -12.01 -26.32 9.33
N VAL A 415 -10.88 -25.83 8.79
CA VAL A 415 -10.29 -24.55 9.17
C VAL A 415 -10.07 -23.69 7.92
N SER A 416 -10.58 -22.45 7.94
CA SER A 416 -10.29 -21.45 6.91
C SER A 416 -9.12 -20.56 7.35
N ILE A 417 -8.08 -20.51 6.52
CA ILE A 417 -6.93 -19.62 6.70
C ILE A 417 -7.03 -18.49 5.67
N VAL A 418 -7.21 -17.25 6.12
CA VAL A 418 -7.34 -16.08 5.23
C VAL A 418 -6.34 -15.00 5.64
N CYS A 419 -5.56 -14.53 4.68
CA CYS A 419 -4.58 -13.49 4.91
C CYS A 419 -5.12 -12.09 4.57
N VAL A 420 -4.57 -11.09 5.26
CA VAL A 420 -4.67 -9.68 4.89
C VAL A 420 -3.26 -9.12 4.67
N PRO A 421 -2.97 -8.57 3.48
CA PRO A 421 -1.62 -8.19 3.06
C PRO A 421 -1.13 -6.93 3.79
N LYS A 422 -0.10 -7.07 4.64
CA LYS A 422 0.47 -5.99 5.44
C LYS A 422 1.93 -5.72 5.05
N THR A 423 2.15 -4.68 4.25
CA THR A 423 3.46 -4.12 3.95
C THR A 423 3.31 -2.62 3.72
N ILE A 424 4.25 -1.81 4.19
CA ILE A 424 4.29 -0.39 3.81
C ILE A 424 5.03 -0.20 2.49
N ASP A 425 5.86 -1.16 2.06
CA ASP A 425 6.72 -1.02 0.88
C ASP A 425 5.94 -1.21 -0.44
N ASN A 426 4.66 -1.58 -0.37
CA ASN A 426 3.80 -1.89 -1.51
C ASN A 426 4.37 -2.95 -2.48
N ASP A 427 5.00 -3.96 -1.90
CA ASP A 427 5.84 -4.94 -2.57
C ASP A 427 5.20 -6.34 -2.69
N ILE A 428 3.92 -6.48 -2.35
CA ILE A 428 3.15 -7.71 -2.59
C ILE A 428 2.71 -7.77 -4.06
N LEU A 429 2.94 -8.92 -4.70
CA LEU A 429 2.65 -9.13 -6.12
C LEU A 429 1.16 -9.04 -6.42
N LEU A 430 0.84 -8.68 -7.67
CA LEU A 430 -0.52 -8.65 -8.26
C LEU A 430 -1.47 -7.58 -7.69
N MET A 431 -1.11 -6.94 -6.57
CA MET A 431 -1.91 -5.90 -5.95
C MET A 431 -1.47 -4.51 -6.41
N ASP A 432 -2.44 -3.61 -6.63
CA ASP A 432 -2.14 -2.21 -6.94
C ASP A 432 -1.53 -1.52 -5.73
N LYS A 433 -2.15 -1.76 -4.56
CA LYS A 433 -1.85 -1.09 -3.29
C LYS A 433 -2.04 -2.04 -2.10
N THR A 434 -1.19 -1.89 -1.10
CA THR A 434 -1.30 -2.52 0.22
C THR A 434 -1.54 -1.46 1.28
N PHE A 435 -2.21 -1.83 2.36
CA PHE A 435 -2.59 -0.85 3.38
C PHE A 435 -1.38 -0.35 4.17
N GLY A 436 -1.40 0.94 4.49
CA GLY A 436 -0.33 1.66 5.18
C GLY A 436 0.67 2.31 4.23
N PHE A 437 0.61 2.01 2.92
CA PHE A 437 1.47 2.60 1.91
C PHE A 437 1.21 4.11 1.73
N ASP A 438 -0.05 4.53 1.60
CA ASP A 438 -0.37 5.95 1.38
C ASP A 438 0.01 6.78 2.62
N THR A 439 -0.24 6.24 3.81
CA THR A 439 0.15 6.84 5.08
C THR A 439 1.67 6.93 5.18
N ALA A 440 2.39 5.88 4.74
CA ALA A 440 3.85 5.90 4.76
C ALA A 440 4.43 6.96 3.81
N VAL A 441 3.83 7.15 2.63
CA VAL A 441 4.18 8.23 1.70
C VAL A 441 3.91 9.60 2.34
N GLU A 442 2.75 9.80 2.97
CA GLU A 442 2.40 11.06 3.65
C GLU A 442 3.38 11.41 4.79
N GLU A 443 3.74 10.44 5.64
CA GLU A 443 4.71 10.66 6.72
C GLU A 443 6.14 10.85 6.18
N ALA A 444 6.51 10.16 5.10
CA ALA A 444 7.78 10.37 4.42
C ALA A 444 7.90 11.80 3.87
N GLN A 445 6.83 12.37 3.33
CA GLN A 445 6.82 13.76 2.89
C GLN A 445 7.12 14.74 4.03
N ARG A 446 6.64 14.49 5.26
CA ARG A 446 6.95 15.36 6.41
C ARG A 446 8.44 15.36 6.73
N ALA A 447 9.09 14.21 6.62
CA ALA A 447 10.54 14.10 6.78
C ALA A 447 11.30 14.79 5.65
N ILE A 448 10.86 14.61 4.40
CA ILE A 448 11.42 15.31 3.22
C ILE A 448 11.31 16.82 3.39
N ASN A 449 10.16 17.32 3.80
CA ASN A 449 9.96 18.75 4.01
C ASN A 449 10.88 19.31 5.10
N SER A 450 11.12 18.55 6.16
CA SER A 450 12.09 18.92 7.20
C SER A 450 13.51 18.99 6.64
N ALA A 451 13.93 18.00 5.85
CA ALA A 451 15.24 18.00 5.19
C ALA A 451 15.38 19.14 4.17
N TYR A 452 14.31 19.46 3.44
CA TYR A 452 14.29 20.57 2.50
C TYR A 452 14.45 21.92 3.20
N ILE A 453 13.74 22.15 4.31
CA ILE A 453 13.85 23.39 5.10
C ILE A 453 15.26 23.54 5.66
N GLU A 454 15.83 22.47 6.22
CA GLU A 454 17.22 22.46 6.72
C GLU A 454 18.22 22.77 5.59
N ALA A 455 18.12 22.07 4.45
CA ALA A 455 19.01 22.25 3.31
C ALA A 455 18.95 23.66 2.73
N ARG A 456 17.74 24.23 2.61
CA ARG A 456 17.53 25.58 2.09
C ARG A 456 18.01 26.68 3.05
N SER A 457 18.02 26.40 4.35
CA SER A 457 18.37 27.40 5.38
C SER A 457 19.87 27.45 5.68
N ALA A 458 20.63 26.43 5.28
CA ALA A 458 22.08 26.37 5.45
C ALA A 458 22.83 26.79 4.18
N TYR A 459 24.01 27.40 4.34
CA TYR A 459 24.91 27.70 3.23
C TYR A 459 25.47 26.38 2.66
N HIS A 460 25.23 26.13 1.37
CA HIS A 460 25.52 24.85 0.72
C HIS A 460 24.91 23.65 1.46
N GLY A 461 23.64 23.78 1.86
CA GLY A 461 22.94 22.77 2.65
C GLY A 461 22.53 21.54 1.83
N ILE A 462 22.72 20.36 2.41
CA ILE A 462 22.32 19.08 1.84
C ILE A 462 21.44 18.34 2.84
N GLY A 463 20.19 18.09 2.44
CA GLY A 463 19.24 17.29 3.21
C GLY A 463 19.24 15.85 2.72
N LEU A 464 19.66 14.90 3.55
CA LEU A 464 19.64 13.47 3.25
C LEU A 464 18.54 12.78 4.05
N VAL A 465 17.59 12.15 3.36
CA VAL A 465 16.48 11.42 3.98
C VAL A 465 16.58 9.95 3.59
N LYS A 466 16.71 9.07 4.59
CA LYS A 466 16.55 7.63 4.39
C LYS A 466 15.09 7.25 4.53
N LEU A 467 14.51 6.61 3.53
CA LEU A 467 13.16 6.08 3.58
C LEU A 467 13.13 4.55 3.60
N MET A 468 11.98 4.03 3.98
CA MET A 468 11.64 2.60 3.87
C MET A 468 11.69 2.17 2.40
N GLY A 469 11.91 0.88 2.18
CA GLY A 469 12.10 0.31 0.84
C GLY A 469 13.21 -0.72 0.84
N ARG A 470 12.96 -1.86 1.49
CA ARG A 470 13.96 -2.92 1.70
C ARG A 470 14.36 -3.59 0.39
N SER A 471 13.36 -3.97 -0.39
CA SER A 471 13.51 -4.68 -1.66
C SER A 471 12.98 -3.87 -2.84
N SER A 472 12.17 -2.83 -2.58
CA SER A 472 11.56 -2.01 -3.60
C SER A 472 11.50 -0.53 -3.23
N GLY A 473 11.55 0.33 -4.25
CA GLY A 473 11.63 1.78 -4.10
C GLY A 473 10.30 2.53 -4.10
N PHE A 474 9.14 1.88 -3.92
CA PHE A 474 7.84 2.53 -4.11
C PHE A 474 7.61 3.74 -3.20
N ILE A 475 7.97 3.65 -1.91
CA ILE A 475 7.83 4.78 -0.98
C ILE A 475 8.73 5.93 -1.42
N ALA A 476 10.02 5.67 -1.71
CA ALA A 476 10.95 6.68 -2.15
C ALA A 476 10.51 7.37 -3.45
N MET A 477 10.08 6.60 -4.45
CA MET A 477 9.55 7.13 -5.71
C MET A 477 8.29 7.99 -5.50
N HIS A 478 7.30 7.49 -4.75
CA HIS A 478 6.04 8.21 -4.53
C HIS A 478 6.23 9.44 -3.65
N ALA A 479 7.04 9.37 -2.59
CA ALA A 479 7.35 10.50 -1.71
C ALA A 479 8.13 11.59 -2.46
N SER A 480 9.08 11.20 -3.32
CA SER A 480 9.82 12.15 -4.17
C SER A 480 8.89 12.86 -5.15
N LEU A 481 8.08 12.11 -5.90
CA LEU A 481 7.16 12.68 -6.88
C LEU A 481 6.10 13.59 -6.25
N SER A 482 5.58 13.20 -5.08
CA SER A 482 4.50 13.93 -4.42
C SER A 482 5.00 15.14 -3.61
N SER A 483 6.24 15.13 -3.12
CA SER A 483 6.83 16.28 -2.42
C SER A 483 7.24 17.41 -3.37
N GLY A 484 7.76 17.07 -4.56
CA GLY A 484 8.33 18.06 -5.49
C GLY A 484 9.58 18.77 -4.96
N GLN A 485 10.19 18.26 -3.89
CA GLN A 485 11.33 18.87 -3.20
C GLN A 485 12.64 18.08 -3.36
N ILE A 486 12.55 16.84 -3.84
CA ILE A 486 13.71 15.94 -4.00
C ILE A 486 14.44 16.25 -5.30
N ASP A 487 15.76 16.37 -5.21
CA ASP A 487 16.65 16.52 -6.36
C ASP A 487 17.24 15.17 -6.80
N ILE A 488 17.47 14.25 -5.86
CA ILE A 488 18.03 12.92 -6.13
C ILE A 488 17.22 11.86 -5.39
N CYS A 489 16.63 10.92 -6.11
CA CYS A 489 15.93 9.75 -5.58
C CYS A 489 16.69 8.47 -5.95
N LEU A 490 17.15 7.73 -4.93
CA LEU A 490 17.89 6.47 -5.06
C LEU A 490 17.01 5.30 -4.57
N ILE A 491 16.81 4.32 -5.44
CA ILE A 491 15.96 3.15 -5.18
C ILE A 491 16.73 1.83 -5.40
N PRO A 492 16.32 0.71 -4.77
CA PRO A 492 17.03 -0.57 -4.90
C PRO A 492 17.06 -1.13 -6.33
N GLU A 493 16.10 -0.77 -7.17
CA GLU A 493 15.96 -1.29 -8.53
C GLU A 493 16.88 -0.63 -9.56
N VAL A 494 17.49 0.51 -9.22
CA VAL A 494 18.34 1.29 -10.12
C VAL A 494 19.71 1.42 -9.49
N SER A 495 20.70 0.78 -10.12
CA SER A 495 22.11 0.92 -9.75
C SER A 495 22.56 2.36 -9.92
N PHE A 496 23.55 2.79 -9.15
CA PHE A 496 24.12 4.13 -9.29
C PHE A 496 25.57 4.12 -8.81
N ASN A 497 26.42 4.95 -9.42
CA ASN A 497 27.78 5.25 -8.99
C ASN A 497 27.77 6.43 -8.00
N LEU A 498 28.42 6.27 -6.85
CA LEU A 498 28.60 7.39 -5.92
C LEU A 498 29.63 8.41 -6.45
N GLU A 499 30.76 7.92 -6.95
CA GLU A 499 31.87 8.70 -7.48
C GLU A 499 31.89 8.68 -9.03
N GLY A 500 32.80 9.43 -9.63
CA GLY A 500 32.96 9.50 -11.09
C GLY A 500 32.23 10.66 -11.75
N PRO A 501 32.44 10.89 -13.06
CA PRO A 501 31.93 12.06 -13.77
C PRO A 501 30.40 12.11 -13.86
N ASN A 502 29.75 10.94 -13.86
CA ASN A 502 28.28 10.80 -13.84
C ASN A 502 27.76 10.39 -12.46
N GLY A 503 28.61 10.39 -11.42
CA GLY A 503 28.24 9.89 -10.11
C GLY A 503 27.34 10.85 -9.33
N VAL A 504 26.66 10.32 -8.31
CA VAL A 504 25.79 11.08 -7.40
C VAL A 504 26.52 12.29 -6.79
N LEU A 505 27.78 12.13 -6.39
CA LEU A 505 28.57 13.20 -5.77
C LEU A 505 28.88 14.35 -6.74
N GLN A 506 29.17 14.04 -8.01
CA GLN A 506 29.43 15.04 -9.04
C GLN A 506 28.16 15.84 -9.36
N HIS A 507 27.01 15.18 -9.40
CA HIS A 507 25.73 15.85 -9.58
C HIS A 507 25.36 16.71 -8.36
N LEU A 508 25.65 16.25 -7.14
CA LEU A 508 25.48 17.07 -5.94
C LEU A 508 26.35 18.34 -5.98
N GLU A 509 27.60 18.24 -6.43
CA GLU A 509 28.46 19.42 -6.63
C GLU A 509 27.82 20.41 -7.61
N HIS A 510 27.25 19.92 -8.72
CA HIS A 510 26.53 20.73 -9.69
C HIS A 510 25.31 21.43 -9.07
N LEU A 511 24.51 20.73 -8.27
CA LEU A 511 23.35 21.30 -7.57
C LEU A 511 23.78 22.35 -6.55
N ILE A 512 24.84 22.11 -5.78
CA ILE A 512 25.36 23.11 -4.84
C ILE A 512 25.83 24.37 -5.58
N LYS A 513 26.52 24.22 -6.72
CA LYS A 513 26.99 25.37 -7.53
C LYS A 513 25.85 26.17 -8.17
N THR A 514 24.78 25.51 -8.60
CA THR A 514 23.69 26.15 -9.37
C THR A 514 22.49 26.56 -8.53
N LYS A 515 22.10 25.73 -7.55
CA LYS A 515 20.91 25.91 -6.68
C LYS A 515 21.28 26.35 -5.26
N GLY A 516 22.51 26.07 -4.80
CA GLY A 516 22.98 26.40 -3.46
C GLY A 516 22.51 25.45 -2.34
N ASN A 517 21.64 24.49 -2.65
CA ASN A 517 21.18 23.43 -1.75
C ASN A 517 20.75 22.20 -2.56
N ALA A 518 20.65 21.04 -1.90
CA ALA A 518 20.16 19.81 -2.51
C ALA A 518 19.42 18.92 -1.50
N VAL A 519 18.42 18.17 -1.95
CA VAL A 519 17.75 17.14 -1.15
C VAL A 519 17.85 15.77 -1.80
N VAL A 520 18.36 14.80 -1.05
CA VAL A 520 18.58 13.42 -1.46
C VAL A 520 17.66 12.51 -0.67
N CYS A 521 16.86 11.71 -1.38
CA CYS A 521 16.06 10.64 -0.83
C CYS A 521 16.70 9.29 -1.20
N VAL A 522 16.98 8.45 -0.21
CA VAL A 522 17.55 7.11 -0.40
C VAL A 522 16.67 6.05 0.26
N ALA A 523 16.23 5.05 -0.50
CA ALA A 523 15.58 3.87 0.08
C ALA A 523 16.62 3.01 0.83
N GLU A 524 16.24 2.40 1.96
CA GLU A 524 17.16 1.60 2.77
C GLU A 524 17.84 0.45 2.02
N GLY A 525 17.19 -0.12 0.99
CA GLY A 525 17.73 -1.18 0.15
C GLY A 525 18.64 -0.72 -0.99
N ALA A 526 18.74 0.58 -1.26
CA ALA A 526 19.56 1.12 -2.34
C ALA A 526 21.06 1.08 -1.96
N GLY A 527 21.95 0.85 -2.92
CA GLY A 527 23.40 0.96 -2.71
C GLY A 527 24.00 -0.04 -1.72
N GLN A 528 23.34 -1.17 -1.44
CA GLN A 528 23.82 -2.17 -0.48
C GLN A 528 25.14 -2.84 -0.92
N GLU A 529 25.49 -2.75 -2.21
CA GLU A 529 26.77 -3.15 -2.79
C GLU A 529 27.97 -2.34 -2.28
N TYR A 530 27.77 -1.11 -1.81
CA TYR A 530 28.81 -0.26 -1.22
C TYR A 530 29.15 -0.65 0.21
N LEU A 531 28.31 -1.47 0.84
CA LEU A 531 28.39 -1.80 2.26
C LEU A 531 28.91 -3.22 2.44
N THR A 532 29.71 -3.43 3.49
CA THR A 532 30.08 -4.78 3.90
C THR A 532 28.81 -5.51 4.34
N LYS A 533 28.49 -6.62 3.66
CA LYS A 533 27.31 -7.43 3.98
C LYS A 533 27.46 -8.02 5.36
N SER A 534 26.55 -7.66 6.28
CA SER A 534 26.40 -8.41 7.51
C SER A 534 25.71 -9.75 7.17
N ASN A 535 26.29 -10.88 7.60
CA ASN A 535 25.62 -12.18 7.52
C ASN A 535 24.58 -12.36 8.65
N ALA A 536 24.28 -11.29 9.39
CA ALA A 536 23.29 -11.32 10.46
C ALA A 536 21.89 -11.49 9.86
N LYS A 537 21.11 -12.41 10.43
CA LYS A 537 19.71 -12.63 10.08
C LYS A 537 18.82 -12.26 11.27
N ASP A 538 17.63 -11.73 10.99
CA ASP A 538 16.61 -11.53 12.01
C ASP A 538 15.96 -12.87 12.44
N ALA A 539 15.08 -12.83 13.45
CA ALA A 539 14.35 -14.01 13.93
C ALA A 539 13.44 -14.68 12.88
N SER A 540 13.20 -14.01 11.75
CA SER A 540 12.46 -14.53 10.60
C SER A 540 13.38 -15.03 9.47
N GLY A 541 14.71 -15.01 9.67
CA GLY A 541 15.69 -15.46 8.69
C GLY A 541 16.10 -14.42 7.65
N ASN A 542 15.62 -13.18 7.74
CA ASN A 542 15.93 -12.14 6.77
C ASN A 542 17.27 -11.45 7.10
N VAL A 543 18.10 -11.20 6.08
CA VAL A 543 19.40 -10.50 6.24
C VAL A 543 19.21 -9.09 6.81
N VAL A 544 19.99 -8.68 7.80
CA VAL A 544 19.93 -7.31 8.32
C VAL A 544 20.72 -6.39 7.39
N LEU A 545 20.04 -5.40 6.81
CA LEU A 545 20.67 -4.42 5.91
C LEU A 545 21.57 -3.47 6.72
N SER A 546 22.67 -3.06 6.09
CA SER A 546 23.56 -2.03 6.62
C SER A 546 22.97 -0.64 6.35
N ASP A 547 23.25 0.34 7.21
CA ASP A 547 22.68 1.68 7.08
C ASP A 547 23.35 2.48 5.94
N ILE A 548 22.72 2.48 4.78
CA ILE A 548 23.16 3.25 3.60
C ILE A 548 23.12 4.76 3.83
N GLY A 549 22.19 5.25 4.66
CA GLY A 549 22.04 6.68 4.92
C GLY A 549 23.29 7.25 5.59
N VAL A 550 23.82 6.56 6.60
CA VAL A 550 25.07 6.95 7.26
C VAL A 550 26.26 6.89 6.30
N HIS A 551 26.34 5.86 5.46
CA HIS A 551 27.42 5.73 4.48
C HIS A 551 27.42 6.87 3.46
N ILE A 552 26.28 7.16 2.84
CA ILE A 552 26.15 8.27 1.88
C ILE A 552 26.48 9.60 2.56
N GLN A 553 26.01 9.83 3.79
CA GLN A 553 26.34 11.03 4.55
C GLN A 553 27.87 11.22 4.71
N GLN A 554 28.59 10.14 5.03
CA GLN A 554 30.04 10.16 5.18
C GLN A 554 30.75 10.44 3.86
N GLN A 555 30.30 9.83 2.76
CA GLN A 555 30.88 10.07 1.43
C GLN A 555 30.66 11.50 0.96
N ILE A 556 29.47 12.06 1.15
CA ILE A 556 29.19 13.47 0.83
C ILE A 556 30.12 14.39 1.62
N LYS A 557 30.22 14.21 2.95
CA LYS A 557 31.11 15.02 3.79
C LYS A 557 32.58 14.92 3.36
N LYS A 558 33.04 13.71 3.04
CA LYS A 558 34.41 13.46 2.56
C LYS A 558 34.67 14.15 1.23
N HIS A 559 33.75 14.02 0.27
CA HIS A 559 33.87 14.62 -1.06
C HIS A 559 33.97 16.14 -1.00
N PHE A 560 33.02 16.80 -0.32
CA PHE A 560 33.01 18.26 -0.20
C PHE A 560 34.23 18.81 0.56
N LYS A 561 34.72 18.08 1.56
CA LYS A 561 36.00 18.40 2.24
C LYS A 561 37.19 18.34 1.28
N ASN A 562 37.26 17.33 0.42
CA ASN A 562 38.38 17.14 -0.51
C ASN A 562 38.44 18.22 -1.60
N ILE A 563 37.29 18.67 -2.10
CA ILE A 563 37.22 19.74 -3.11
C ILE A 563 37.28 21.16 -2.51
N GLY A 564 37.37 21.29 -1.18
CA GLY A 564 37.49 22.57 -0.50
C GLY A 564 36.21 23.42 -0.51
N ILE A 565 35.04 22.82 -0.74
CA ILE A 565 33.75 23.51 -0.72
C ILE A 565 33.04 23.18 0.61
N PRO A 566 32.68 24.18 1.43
CA PRO A 566 31.92 23.91 2.65
C PRO A 566 30.52 23.40 2.27
N ALA A 567 30.04 22.36 2.95
CA ALA A 567 28.69 21.83 2.80
C ALA A 567 28.14 21.38 4.16
N ASP A 568 26.91 21.78 4.49
CA ASP A 568 26.23 21.37 5.73
C ASP A 568 25.26 20.23 5.43
N VAL A 569 25.57 19.02 5.91
CA VAL A 569 24.80 17.81 5.60
C VAL A 569 23.96 17.38 6.80
N LYS A 570 22.63 17.47 6.67
CA LYS A 570 21.66 16.98 7.66
C LYS A 570 21.11 15.63 7.23
N TYR A 571 21.14 14.66 8.14
CA TYR A 571 20.61 13.32 7.92
C TYR A 571 19.34 13.10 8.74
N ILE A 572 18.28 12.63 8.10
CA ILE A 572 16.99 12.34 8.73
C ILE A 572 16.61 10.87 8.46
N ASP A 573 16.34 10.14 9.55
CA ASP A 573 15.78 8.80 9.51
C ASP A 573 14.40 8.76 10.22
N PRO A 574 13.29 8.90 9.48
CA PRO A 574 11.92 8.87 10.02
C PRO A 574 11.34 7.45 10.15
N THR A 575 12.17 6.40 10.00
CA THR A 575 11.74 4.99 9.85
C THR A 575 10.65 4.55 10.84
N TYR A 576 10.79 4.88 12.13
CA TYR A 576 9.82 4.47 13.15
C TYR A 576 8.60 5.38 13.22
N MET A 577 8.76 6.67 12.90
CA MET A 577 7.66 7.63 12.83
C MET A 577 6.67 7.25 11.73
N ILE A 578 7.19 6.80 10.58
CA ILE A 578 6.41 6.33 9.43
C ILE A 578 5.53 5.13 9.80
N ARG A 579 6.11 4.08 10.40
CA ARG A 579 5.41 2.81 10.59
C ARG A 579 4.53 2.72 11.85
N ALA A 580 4.76 3.61 12.82
CA ALA A 580 4.07 3.57 14.12
C ALA A 580 2.85 4.50 14.20
N CYS A 581 2.64 5.34 13.18
CA CYS A 581 1.50 6.27 13.14
C CYS A 581 0.17 5.55 12.87
N ARG A 582 -0.94 6.29 13.00
CA ARG A 582 -2.28 5.84 12.62
C ARG A 582 -2.44 5.89 11.09
N ALA A 583 -3.32 5.07 10.53
CA ALA A 583 -3.66 5.17 9.12
C ALA A 583 -4.33 6.52 8.79
N ASN A 584 -4.02 7.06 7.61
CA ASN A 584 -4.77 8.17 7.04
C ASN A 584 -6.12 7.69 6.46
N ALA A 585 -6.94 8.62 5.96
CA ALA A 585 -8.29 8.29 5.49
C ALA A 585 -8.32 7.28 4.33
N SER A 586 -7.36 7.36 3.40
CA SER A 586 -7.27 6.44 2.26
C SER A 586 -6.98 5.01 2.73
N ASP A 587 -5.95 4.85 3.58
CA ASP A 587 -5.58 3.55 4.12
C ASP A 587 -6.64 3.00 5.08
N ALA A 588 -7.31 3.84 5.87
CA ALA A 588 -8.39 3.40 6.76
C ALA A 588 -9.57 2.81 5.97
N ILE A 589 -9.92 3.39 4.81
CA ILE A 589 -10.92 2.84 3.90
C ILE A 589 -10.43 1.49 3.35
N LEU A 590 -9.19 1.42 2.86
CA LEU A 590 -8.61 0.19 2.34
C LEU A 590 -8.60 -0.93 3.40
N CYS A 591 -8.14 -0.65 4.62
CA CYS A 591 -8.15 -1.58 5.75
C CYS A 591 -9.57 -2.10 6.05
N THR A 592 -10.55 -1.20 6.02
CA THR A 592 -11.95 -1.55 6.25
C THR A 592 -12.46 -2.54 5.20
N VAL A 593 -12.23 -2.26 3.92
CA VAL A 593 -12.72 -3.14 2.85
C VAL A 593 -11.98 -4.48 2.84
N LEU A 594 -10.66 -4.50 3.07
CA LEU A 594 -9.88 -5.73 3.18
C LEU A 594 -10.34 -6.59 4.37
N GLY A 595 -10.56 -5.99 5.54
CA GLY A 595 -11.10 -6.71 6.71
C GLY A 595 -12.47 -7.33 6.44
N GLN A 596 -13.38 -6.60 5.80
CA GLN A 596 -14.69 -7.13 5.40
C GLN A 596 -14.56 -8.31 4.45
N ASN A 597 -13.78 -8.16 3.39
CA ASN A 597 -13.60 -9.18 2.37
C ASN A 597 -12.91 -10.43 2.92
N ALA A 598 -11.98 -10.30 3.85
CA ALA A 598 -11.37 -11.46 4.49
C ALA A 598 -12.42 -12.33 5.19
N VAL A 599 -13.33 -11.72 5.98
CA VAL A 599 -14.42 -12.45 6.65
C VAL A 599 -15.41 -13.03 5.64
N HIS A 600 -15.77 -12.28 4.61
CA HIS A 600 -16.64 -12.77 3.53
C HIS A 600 -16.05 -14.00 2.84
N GLY A 601 -14.75 -13.98 2.53
CA GLY A 601 -14.04 -15.09 1.91
C GLY A 601 -13.99 -16.33 2.79
N ALA A 602 -13.73 -16.15 4.10
CA ALA A 602 -13.72 -17.24 5.06
C ALA A 602 -15.10 -17.93 5.17
N PHE A 603 -16.19 -17.15 5.30
CA PHE A 603 -17.55 -17.70 5.34
C PHE A 603 -17.96 -18.36 4.02
N ALA A 604 -17.53 -17.81 2.89
CA ALA A 604 -17.71 -18.41 1.57
C ALA A 604 -16.92 -19.72 1.39
N GLY A 605 -16.12 -20.13 2.37
CA GLY A 605 -15.40 -21.40 2.36
C GLY A 605 -14.04 -21.34 1.65
N PHE A 606 -13.61 -20.16 1.19
CA PHE A 606 -12.26 -19.99 0.67
C PHE A 606 -11.23 -20.10 1.79
N SER A 607 -10.07 -20.65 1.48
CA SER A 607 -8.94 -20.79 2.41
C SER A 607 -7.63 -20.78 1.62
N GLY A 608 -6.52 -20.43 2.27
CA GLY A 608 -5.24 -20.30 1.57
C GLY A 608 -5.25 -19.12 0.58
N ILE A 609 -6.08 -18.11 0.87
CA ILE A 609 -6.27 -16.91 0.04
C ILE A 609 -5.84 -15.65 0.78
N THR A 610 -5.58 -14.59 0.03
CA THR A 610 -5.44 -13.22 0.52
C THR A 610 -6.40 -12.31 -0.24
N THR A 611 -6.84 -11.23 0.39
CA THR A 611 -7.66 -10.20 -0.26
C THR A 611 -6.79 -9.02 -0.67
N GLY A 612 -7.05 -8.44 -1.85
CA GLY A 612 -6.30 -7.31 -2.35
C GLY A 612 -7.13 -6.43 -3.29
N ILE A 613 -6.53 -5.32 -3.72
CA ILE A 613 -7.08 -4.45 -4.76
C ILE A 613 -6.30 -4.62 -6.05
N CYS A 614 -7.01 -4.78 -7.15
CA CYS A 614 -6.46 -4.95 -8.49
C CYS A 614 -7.35 -4.21 -9.50
N ASN A 615 -6.75 -3.31 -10.28
CA ASN A 615 -7.43 -2.43 -11.22
C ASN A 615 -8.66 -1.76 -10.59
N THR A 616 -8.51 -1.19 -9.39
CA THR A 616 -9.60 -0.57 -8.58
C THR A 616 -10.68 -1.51 -8.04
N HIS A 617 -10.62 -2.81 -8.34
CA HIS A 617 -11.57 -3.81 -7.87
C HIS A 617 -10.99 -4.63 -6.72
N PHE A 618 -11.82 -5.02 -5.76
CA PHE A 618 -11.40 -5.93 -4.70
C PHE A 618 -11.54 -7.38 -5.14
N VAL A 619 -10.49 -8.15 -4.93
CA VAL A 619 -10.35 -9.51 -5.44
C VAL A 619 -9.74 -10.43 -4.38
N TYR A 620 -9.90 -11.74 -4.60
CA TYR A 620 -9.16 -12.76 -3.87
C TYR A 620 -8.04 -13.31 -4.73
N PHE A 621 -6.89 -13.53 -4.11
CA PHE A 621 -5.75 -14.18 -4.73
C PHE A 621 -5.34 -15.42 -3.92
N PRO A 622 -4.95 -16.52 -4.58
CA PRO A 622 -4.27 -17.61 -3.90
C PRO A 622 -2.97 -17.12 -3.26
N ILE A 623 -2.66 -17.57 -2.04
CA ILE A 623 -1.43 -17.15 -1.35
C ILE A 623 -0.20 -17.55 -2.18
N THR A 624 -0.24 -18.68 -2.87
CA THR A 624 0.86 -19.17 -3.73
C THR A 624 1.28 -18.16 -4.78
N GLU A 625 0.32 -17.48 -5.42
CA GLU A 625 0.60 -16.55 -6.51
C GLU A 625 1.14 -15.20 -6.01
N VAL A 626 0.66 -14.72 -4.85
CA VAL A 626 1.10 -13.41 -4.32
C VAL A 626 2.50 -13.46 -3.70
N ILE A 627 2.94 -14.63 -3.21
CA ILE A 627 4.28 -14.81 -2.63
C ILE A 627 5.33 -15.28 -3.65
N ALA A 628 4.94 -15.44 -4.92
CA ALA A 628 5.80 -16.00 -5.95
C ALA A 628 7.07 -15.17 -6.18
N SER A 629 6.93 -13.84 -6.13
CA SER A 629 8.03 -12.89 -6.23
C SER A 629 7.64 -11.58 -5.55
N THR A 630 8.63 -10.81 -5.13
CA THR A 630 8.41 -9.44 -4.64
C THR A 630 8.10 -8.52 -5.82
N LYS A 631 7.16 -7.60 -5.63
CA LYS A 631 6.84 -6.54 -6.60
C LYS A 631 7.89 -5.43 -6.50
N HIS A 632 8.44 -5.05 -7.65
CA HIS A 632 9.48 -4.03 -7.77
C HIS A 632 8.98 -2.84 -8.60
N VAL A 633 9.58 -1.68 -8.38
CA VAL A 633 9.44 -0.54 -9.29
C VAL A 633 10.06 -0.94 -10.63
N ASN A 634 9.27 -0.90 -11.71
CA ASN A 634 9.80 -1.10 -13.06
C ASN A 634 10.52 0.19 -13.51
N PRO A 635 11.86 0.19 -13.71
CA PRO A 635 12.61 1.38 -14.11
C PRO A 635 12.22 1.90 -15.51
N ASN A 636 11.62 1.06 -16.35
CA ASN A 636 11.12 1.47 -17.67
C ASN A 636 9.65 1.93 -17.63
N SER A 637 9.03 1.96 -16.44
CA SER A 637 7.64 2.38 -16.29
C SER A 637 7.47 3.89 -16.45
N ARG A 638 6.29 4.29 -16.93
CA ARG A 638 5.89 5.71 -16.97
C ARG A 638 5.92 6.37 -15.59
N MET A 639 5.73 5.63 -14.50
CA MET A 639 5.76 6.21 -13.15
C MET A 639 7.17 6.61 -12.74
N TRP A 640 8.16 5.73 -12.95
CA TRP A 640 9.56 6.06 -12.65
C TRP A 640 10.07 7.19 -13.55
N HIS A 641 9.73 7.17 -14.84
CA HIS A 641 10.09 8.25 -15.75
C HIS A 641 9.53 9.60 -15.28
N ARG A 642 8.29 9.66 -14.79
CA ARG A 642 7.71 10.89 -14.20
C ARG A 642 8.49 11.36 -12.97
N CYS A 643 8.90 10.43 -12.10
CA CYS A 643 9.74 10.75 -10.94
C CYS A 643 11.08 11.35 -11.38
N ARG A 644 11.75 10.75 -12.36
CA ARG A 644 13.01 11.27 -12.91
C ARG A 644 12.85 12.64 -13.58
N THR A 645 11.83 12.82 -14.41
CA THR A 645 11.55 14.12 -15.03
C THR A 645 11.21 15.20 -13.98
N SER A 646 10.52 14.83 -12.90
CA SER A 646 10.15 15.77 -11.84
C SER A 646 11.34 16.16 -10.95
N THR A 647 12.27 15.25 -10.71
CA THR A 647 13.50 15.51 -9.92
C THR A 647 14.58 16.19 -10.76
N GLY A 648 14.56 15.97 -12.08
CA GLY A 648 15.61 16.43 -12.99
C GLY A 648 16.90 15.61 -12.90
N GLN A 649 16.90 14.49 -12.17
CA GLN A 649 18.11 13.68 -11.96
C GLN A 649 18.55 12.95 -13.25
N PRO A 650 19.87 12.89 -13.53
CA PRO A 650 20.41 12.08 -14.62
C PRO A 650 20.39 10.58 -14.25
N ASP A 651 20.82 9.74 -15.18
CA ASP A 651 21.31 8.39 -14.82
C ASP A 651 22.67 8.52 -14.14
N PHE A 652 22.96 7.63 -13.18
CA PHE A 652 24.17 7.69 -12.36
C PHE A 652 25.14 6.56 -12.70
N ASP A 653 25.09 6.07 -13.94
CA ASP A 653 25.66 4.79 -14.38
C ASP A 653 26.93 4.96 -15.23
#